data_AF-A0AA48KUE9-F1
#
_entry.id   AF-A0AA48KUE9-F1
#
_cell.length_a   1.000
_cell.length_b   1.000
_cell.length_c   1.000
_cell.angle_alpha   90.00
_cell.angle_beta   90.00
_cell.angle_gamma   90.00
#
_symmetry.space_group_name_H-M   'P 1'
#
loop_
_entity.id
_entity.type
_entity.pdbx_description
1 polymer ?
#
loop_
_entity_poly.entity_id
_entity_poly.type
_entity_poly.pdbx_seq_one_letter_code
_entity_poly.pdbx_strand_id
1 'polypeptide(L)'
;MAEQAVEQWQLVVVPDSRYDSNTVLPQIHREIHRRLTEQMGDANFEVFSTDYAGLPDCFSQDCSDLSDKKIKELIDITGRDINLALLYQVVVAQEQGPSVTRYRIRVEGRILDLESGSELGAFPAQSTQADLNSGCTGFCFEDWLAQQAGILAQDVGSILSEKLAAQTRRFRYRIEAKDFLPSELNQINRFLEQTDGYVSHKLLSEKRASKQFLHQISSHEYRFVSEIPGSTLRDNLEQFMLANGIPMVVSYADRNRQFVFSRTQMPYLAGYLSFIVLLSMLSYLLYAFTQRRKHDRVLKRYAMGQHAGQWLDYFDSTKIPLAPRKKTWFEEQKNWLDKVKRSEQLAEEAWLLSDQHEYDAAIQKLEQALSENVDNQRARDLKKQVSDFERGYKRFVMAESELQSHPASALSLLQEARHLNPSLEQKVQEKIAQCERLMHEQLGNNALQNARAAFEAGRDFEVLSVIDKTQLQIGNLTSFAQEQAELLTLREQILKRQQPVLRAFRGTGALNNFIFLADDTIQLARNTEDEAASIVLGFKRISRFKKQSAITKSGNDFYVTDLGSANGTRYNGMAVDREARVKLEHEGVIALGGSKTGGGSICSLQCMGSNESSSLVLRLKRDGLAFIDDTSTGQSWPSMDEDFEKTWVLVNGHVPIGVNKNGQLDVGGFQNSELLAQLSYQNGFYITPMGVTMDATELTINGVDQYSTVPLVENANVGISAITFGIQEIK
;
A
#
# COMPACT_ATOMS: atom_id res chain seq x y z
N MET A 1 -56.11 -57.42 31.90
CA MET A 1 -54.88 -58.12 32.31
C MET A 1 -54.44 -58.90 31.09
N ALA A 2 -53.42 -58.42 30.39
CA ALA A 2 -52.81 -59.21 29.32
C ALA A 2 -52.14 -60.39 30.01
N GLU A 3 -52.55 -61.60 29.65
CA GLU A 3 -51.91 -62.84 30.06
C GLU A 3 -50.45 -62.74 29.58
N GLN A 4 -49.55 -62.43 30.51
CA GLN A 4 -48.12 -62.36 30.22
C GLN A 4 -47.74 -63.74 29.71
N ALA A 5 -47.30 -63.81 28.45
CA ALA A 5 -46.76 -65.03 27.87
C ALA A 5 -45.57 -65.47 28.72
N VAL A 6 -45.81 -66.38 29.65
CA VAL A 6 -44.75 -67.04 30.39
C VAL A 6 -43.98 -67.83 29.36
N GLU A 7 -42.70 -67.53 29.22
CA GLU A 7 -41.80 -68.20 28.29
C GLU A 7 -41.74 -69.70 28.71
N GLN A 8 -42.55 -70.55 28.06
CA GLN A 8 -42.74 -71.97 28.41
C GLN A 8 -41.49 -72.81 28.10
N TRP A 9 -41.34 -73.96 28.77
CA TRP A 9 -40.27 -74.90 28.43
C TRP A 9 -40.55 -75.53 27.06
N GLN A 10 -39.59 -75.32 26.17
CA GLN A 10 -39.53 -75.90 24.83
C GLN A 10 -38.62 -77.12 24.88
N LEU A 11 -39.16 -78.32 24.67
CA LEU A 11 -38.42 -79.56 24.88
C LEU A 11 -38.46 -80.51 23.69
N VAL A 12 -37.44 -81.35 23.59
CA VAL A 12 -37.38 -82.46 22.63
C VAL A 12 -37.16 -83.78 23.38
N VAL A 13 -37.87 -84.84 23.00
CA VAL A 13 -37.74 -86.16 23.62
C VAL A 13 -36.89 -87.06 22.72
N VAL A 14 -35.77 -87.57 23.22
CA VAL A 14 -34.78 -88.32 22.40
C VAL A 14 -34.30 -89.56 23.17
N PRO A 15 -34.05 -90.70 22.52
CA PRO A 15 -33.32 -91.79 23.15
C PRO A 15 -31.91 -91.34 23.61
N ASP A 16 -31.49 -91.72 24.81
CA ASP A 16 -30.14 -91.44 25.32
C ASP A 16 -29.12 -92.37 24.64
N SER A 17 -28.09 -91.79 24.02
CA SER A 17 -27.03 -92.52 23.29
C SER A 17 -26.04 -93.23 24.21
N ARG A 18 -26.07 -92.95 25.51
CA ARG A 18 -25.14 -93.52 26.50
C ARG A 18 -25.42 -94.99 26.86
N TYR A 19 -26.42 -95.63 26.24
CA TYR A 19 -26.79 -97.02 26.50
C TYR A 19 -26.85 -97.86 25.21
N ASP A 20 -26.48 -99.15 25.31
CA ASP A 20 -26.40 -100.08 24.17
C ASP A 20 -27.81 -100.37 23.60
N SER A 21 -28.15 -99.72 22.49
CA SER A 21 -29.46 -99.79 21.84
C SER A 21 -29.67 -101.03 20.97
N ASN A 22 -28.62 -101.85 20.76
CA ASN A 22 -28.67 -102.95 19.78
C ASN A 22 -29.55 -104.14 20.19
N THR A 23 -30.11 -104.14 21.40
CA THR A 23 -30.94 -105.24 21.93
C THR A 23 -32.42 -104.92 22.07
N VAL A 24 -32.88 -103.71 21.74
CA VAL A 24 -34.27 -103.29 21.97
C VAL A 24 -35.01 -103.04 20.65
N LEU A 25 -36.23 -103.55 20.56
CA LEU A 25 -37.08 -103.44 19.37
C LEU A 25 -37.53 -101.97 19.13
N PRO A 26 -37.47 -101.44 17.88
CA PRO A 26 -37.85 -100.07 17.55
C PRO A 26 -39.30 -99.69 17.94
N GLN A 27 -40.19 -100.67 18.08
CA GLN A 27 -41.58 -100.45 18.52
C GLN A 27 -41.64 -99.95 19.98
N ILE A 28 -40.75 -100.45 20.85
CA ILE A 28 -40.69 -100.05 22.27
C ILE A 28 -40.29 -98.58 22.39
N HIS A 29 -39.26 -98.17 21.66
CA HIS A 29 -38.82 -96.77 21.64
C HIS A 29 -39.89 -95.82 21.07
N ARG A 30 -40.58 -96.21 20.00
CA ARG A 30 -41.69 -95.41 19.46
C ARG A 30 -42.80 -95.22 20.46
N GLU A 31 -43.18 -96.27 21.19
CA GLU A 31 -44.24 -96.18 22.19
C GLU A 31 -43.81 -95.36 23.42
N ILE A 32 -42.58 -95.51 23.91
CA ILE A 32 -42.05 -94.66 25.00
C ILE A 32 -41.99 -93.20 24.58
N HIS A 33 -41.41 -92.90 23.41
CA HIS A 33 -41.32 -91.54 22.90
C HIS A 33 -42.71 -90.91 22.76
N ARG A 34 -43.67 -91.64 22.17
CA ARG A 34 -45.05 -91.17 22.03
C ARG A 34 -45.65 -90.82 23.38
N ARG A 35 -45.54 -91.72 24.37
CA ARG A 35 -46.14 -91.53 25.70
C ARG A 35 -45.48 -90.41 26.48
N LEU A 36 -44.15 -90.28 26.44
CA LEU A 36 -43.45 -89.17 27.06
C LEU A 36 -43.84 -87.84 26.41
N THR A 37 -43.86 -87.77 25.08
CA THR A 37 -44.27 -86.57 24.34
C THR A 37 -45.72 -86.19 24.63
N GLU A 38 -46.64 -87.15 24.69
CA GLU A 38 -48.04 -86.93 25.09
C GLU A 38 -48.13 -86.35 26.50
N GLN A 39 -47.45 -86.96 27.49
CA GLN A 39 -47.50 -86.48 28.87
C GLN A 39 -46.84 -85.11 29.08
N MET A 40 -45.79 -84.81 28.33
CA MET A 40 -45.20 -83.47 28.33
C MET A 40 -46.14 -82.45 27.67
N GLY A 41 -46.76 -82.80 26.55
CA GLY A 41 -47.74 -81.96 25.87
C GLY A 41 -48.98 -81.67 26.72
N ASP A 42 -49.52 -82.70 27.40
CA ASP A 42 -50.67 -82.58 28.32
C ASP A 42 -50.39 -81.63 29.50
N ALA A 43 -49.11 -81.48 29.87
CA ALA A 43 -48.67 -80.55 30.91
C ALA A 43 -48.35 -79.14 30.38
N ASN A 44 -48.78 -78.80 29.16
CA ASN A 44 -48.54 -77.54 28.48
C ASN A 44 -47.05 -77.24 28.22
N PHE A 45 -46.23 -78.28 28.04
CA PHE A 45 -44.90 -78.08 27.45
C PHE A 45 -44.98 -78.08 25.93
N GLU A 46 -44.19 -77.22 25.30
CA GLU A 46 -44.07 -77.22 23.85
C GLU A 46 -43.05 -78.29 23.46
N VAL A 47 -43.55 -79.45 23.01
CA VAL A 47 -42.73 -80.60 22.65
C VAL A 47 -42.49 -80.63 21.15
N PHE A 48 -41.24 -80.55 20.75
CA PHE A 48 -40.84 -80.59 19.34
C PHE A 48 -40.50 -82.01 18.90
N SER A 49 -40.84 -82.32 17.65
CA SER A 49 -40.36 -83.54 17.00
C SER A 49 -38.84 -83.48 16.81
N THR A 50 -38.20 -84.65 16.78
CA THR A 50 -36.75 -84.77 16.53
C THR A 50 -36.35 -84.12 15.20
N ASP A 51 -37.15 -84.30 14.15
CA ASP A 51 -36.92 -83.67 12.84
C ASP A 51 -36.96 -82.14 12.91
N TYR A 52 -37.92 -81.58 13.65
CA TYR A 52 -38.03 -80.14 13.82
C TYR A 52 -36.86 -79.56 14.65
N ALA A 53 -36.34 -80.36 15.59
CA ALA A 53 -35.16 -80.05 16.37
C ALA A 53 -33.83 -80.25 15.59
N GLY A 54 -33.89 -80.73 14.34
CA GLY A 54 -32.69 -81.03 13.55
C GLY A 54 -31.90 -82.25 14.06
N LEU A 55 -32.54 -83.10 14.85
CA LEU A 55 -31.95 -84.32 15.41
C LEU A 55 -32.28 -85.53 14.52
N PRO A 56 -31.36 -86.50 14.41
CA PRO A 56 -31.61 -87.72 13.63
C PRO A 56 -32.74 -88.56 14.25
N ASP A 57 -33.45 -89.31 13.41
CA ASP A 57 -34.44 -90.30 13.85
C ASP A 57 -33.73 -91.53 14.42
N CYS A 58 -33.54 -91.52 15.74
CA CYS A 58 -32.90 -92.61 16.48
C CYS A 58 -33.71 -93.92 16.53
N PHE A 59 -34.91 -93.97 15.94
CA PHE A 59 -35.64 -95.23 15.75
C PHE A 59 -35.19 -95.99 14.51
N SER A 60 -34.67 -95.28 13.50
CA SER A 60 -34.28 -95.85 12.20
C SER A 60 -32.81 -95.68 11.87
N GLN A 61 -32.09 -94.81 12.60
CA GLN A 61 -30.68 -94.50 12.39
C GLN A 61 -29.86 -94.80 13.64
N ASP A 62 -28.57 -95.09 13.45
CA ASP A 62 -27.62 -95.24 14.55
C ASP A 62 -27.35 -93.87 15.20
N CYS A 63 -27.75 -93.73 16.47
CA CYS A 63 -27.57 -92.54 17.27
C CYS A 63 -26.48 -92.68 18.35
N SER A 64 -25.59 -93.68 18.24
CA SER A 64 -24.50 -93.88 19.20
C SER A 64 -23.57 -92.66 19.33
N ASP A 65 -23.42 -91.85 18.28
CA ASP A 65 -22.60 -90.63 18.27
C ASP A 65 -23.30 -89.36 18.81
N LEU A 66 -24.57 -89.46 19.23
CA LEU A 66 -25.38 -88.32 19.64
C LEU A 66 -25.08 -87.88 21.09
N SER A 67 -23.91 -87.27 21.30
CA SER A 67 -23.51 -86.69 22.61
C SER A 67 -24.29 -85.42 22.97
N ASP A 68 -24.33 -85.05 24.25
CA ASP A 68 -24.97 -83.81 24.75
C ASP A 68 -24.56 -82.55 23.99
N LYS A 69 -23.25 -82.46 23.72
CA LYS A 69 -22.67 -81.36 22.94
C LYS A 69 -23.20 -81.37 21.52
N LYS A 70 -23.33 -82.56 20.92
CA LYS A 70 -23.82 -82.70 19.55
C LYS A 70 -25.31 -82.39 19.46
N ILE A 71 -26.11 -82.81 20.43
CA ILE A 71 -27.54 -82.46 20.53
C ILE A 71 -27.68 -80.94 20.57
N LYS A 72 -26.93 -80.28 21.46
CA LYS A 72 -26.93 -78.81 21.54
C LYS A 72 -26.48 -78.16 20.23
N GLU A 73 -25.36 -78.59 19.65
CA GLU A 73 -24.85 -78.04 18.39
C GLU A 73 -25.87 -78.17 17.25
N LEU A 74 -26.54 -79.32 17.13
CA LEU A 74 -27.55 -79.55 16.09
C LEU A 74 -28.77 -78.65 16.28
N ILE A 75 -29.26 -78.54 17.51
CA ILE A 75 -30.39 -77.66 17.84
C ILE A 75 -30.01 -76.19 17.61
N ASP A 76 -28.82 -75.75 18.06
CA ASP A 76 -28.32 -74.38 17.87
C ASP A 76 -28.27 -74.00 16.37
N ILE A 77 -27.91 -74.96 15.48
CA ILE A 77 -27.90 -74.75 14.01
C ILE A 77 -29.30 -74.45 13.48
N THR A 78 -30.35 -75.05 14.05
CA THR A 78 -31.73 -74.81 13.60
C THR A 78 -32.24 -73.41 13.93
N GLY A 79 -31.59 -72.72 14.88
CA GLY A 79 -32.04 -71.42 15.38
C GLY A 79 -33.40 -71.47 16.08
N ARG A 80 -33.80 -72.64 16.57
CA ARG A 80 -35.03 -72.85 17.33
C ARG A 80 -34.74 -72.70 18.82
N ASP A 81 -35.69 -72.16 19.58
CA ASP A 81 -35.56 -71.91 21.01
C ASP A 81 -35.80 -73.16 21.87
N ILE A 82 -35.36 -74.35 21.43
CA ILE A 82 -35.48 -75.58 22.22
C ILE A 82 -34.50 -75.50 23.40
N ASN A 83 -35.03 -75.45 24.61
CA ASN A 83 -34.23 -75.22 25.82
C ASN A 83 -33.96 -76.50 26.62
N LEU A 84 -34.75 -77.56 26.42
CA LEU A 84 -34.59 -78.83 27.12
C LEU A 84 -34.52 -80.02 26.15
N ALA A 85 -33.69 -81.01 26.48
CA ALA A 85 -33.78 -82.34 25.90
C ALA A 85 -34.10 -83.36 27.00
N LEU A 86 -35.19 -84.08 26.84
CA LEU A 86 -35.56 -85.21 27.67
C LEU A 86 -34.97 -86.48 27.05
N LEU A 87 -33.94 -87.01 27.70
CA LEU A 87 -33.18 -88.16 27.22
C LEU A 87 -33.62 -89.40 27.99
N TYR A 88 -34.15 -90.41 27.30
CA TYR A 88 -34.69 -91.62 27.92
C TYR A 88 -33.99 -92.89 27.43
N GLN A 89 -33.98 -93.91 28.26
CA GLN A 89 -33.49 -95.25 27.94
C GLN A 89 -34.44 -96.33 28.47
N VAL A 90 -34.42 -97.49 27.84
CA VAL A 90 -35.23 -98.64 28.23
C VAL A 90 -34.36 -99.88 28.39
N VAL A 91 -34.53 -100.57 29.52
CA VAL A 91 -33.85 -101.82 29.82
C VAL A 91 -34.91 -102.91 29.94
N VAL A 92 -34.81 -103.93 29.09
CA VAL A 92 -35.68 -105.11 29.13
C VAL A 92 -34.83 -106.30 29.58
N ALA A 93 -35.10 -106.81 30.78
CA ALA A 93 -34.43 -107.99 31.32
C ALA A 93 -35.42 -109.16 31.40
N GLN A 94 -35.05 -110.28 30.78
CA GLN A 94 -35.78 -111.54 30.92
C GLN A 94 -35.34 -112.25 32.20
N GLU A 95 -36.30 -112.59 33.05
CA GLU A 95 -36.09 -113.36 34.28
C GLU A 95 -36.73 -114.74 34.12
N GLN A 96 -35.90 -115.78 34.13
CA GLN A 96 -36.33 -117.17 34.07
C GLN A 96 -36.93 -117.56 35.43
N GLY A 97 -38.26 -117.62 35.50
CA GLY A 97 -38.99 -118.17 36.64
C GLY A 97 -39.21 -119.69 36.49
N PRO A 98 -39.45 -120.42 37.59
CA PRO A 98 -39.64 -121.88 37.56
C PRO A 98 -40.86 -122.35 36.76
N SER A 99 -41.77 -121.46 36.36
CA SER A 99 -42.97 -121.83 35.56
C SER A 99 -43.45 -120.77 34.56
N VAL A 100 -42.95 -119.53 34.64
CA VAL A 100 -43.31 -118.44 33.71
C VAL A 100 -42.06 -117.60 33.45
N THR A 101 -41.87 -117.17 32.21
CA THR A 101 -40.85 -116.17 31.87
C THR A 101 -41.39 -114.78 32.24
N ARG A 102 -40.69 -114.10 33.14
CA ARG A 102 -41.00 -112.72 33.53
C ARG A 102 -40.14 -111.76 32.75
N TYR A 103 -40.70 -110.63 32.36
CA TYR A 103 -39.93 -109.54 31.80
C TYR A 103 -39.98 -108.38 32.77
N ARG A 104 -38.79 -107.93 33.20
CA ARG A 104 -38.61 -106.67 33.91
C ARG A 104 -38.29 -105.62 32.87
N ILE A 105 -39.23 -104.69 32.68
CA ILE A 105 -39.05 -103.55 31.80
C ILE A 105 -38.80 -102.35 32.69
N ARG A 106 -37.77 -101.58 32.37
CA ARG A 106 -37.38 -100.40 33.13
C ARG A 106 -37.21 -99.20 32.20
N VAL A 107 -37.88 -98.10 32.48
CA VAL A 107 -37.71 -96.82 31.77
C VAL A 107 -37.04 -95.84 32.71
N GLU A 108 -35.91 -95.29 32.30
CA GLU A 108 -35.14 -94.32 33.06
C GLU A 108 -34.54 -93.27 32.12
N GLY A 109 -33.97 -92.19 32.67
CA GLY A 109 -33.39 -91.15 31.83
C GLY A 109 -33.06 -89.89 32.60
N ARG A 110 -32.87 -88.79 31.87
CA ARG A 110 -32.45 -87.49 32.42
C ARG A 110 -32.93 -86.33 31.56
N ILE A 111 -32.81 -85.14 32.13
CA ILE A 111 -33.13 -83.88 31.46
C ILE A 111 -31.84 -83.08 31.26
N LEU A 112 -31.57 -82.70 30.03
CA LEU A 112 -30.46 -81.83 29.64
C LEU A 112 -30.99 -80.43 29.38
N ASP A 113 -30.47 -79.43 30.10
CA ASP A 113 -30.67 -78.02 29.77
C ASP A 113 -29.73 -77.64 28.63
N LEU A 114 -30.31 -77.35 27.47
CA LEU A 114 -29.58 -77.04 26.24
C LEU A 114 -28.93 -75.64 26.31
N GLU A 115 -29.45 -74.72 27.13
CA GLU A 115 -28.86 -73.38 27.30
C GLU A 115 -27.56 -73.48 28.11
N SER A 116 -27.60 -74.16 29.26
CA SER A 116 -26.40 -74.35 30.10
C SER A 116 -25.49 -75.49 29.66
N GLY A 117 -26.01 -76.48 28.93
CA GLY A 117 -25.36 -77.76 28.67
C GLY A 117 -25.26 -78.66 29.92
N SER A 118 -25.99 -78.35 31.00
CA SER A 118 -25.94 -79.10 32.25
C SER A 118 -27.15 -80.00 32.42
N GLU A 119 -26.95 -81.11 33.13
CA GLU A 119 -28.03 -82.04 33.47
C GLU A 119 -28.86 -81.42 34.61
N LEU A 120 -30.15 -81.16 34.36
CA LEU A 120 -31.07 -80.63 35.38
C LEU A 120 -31.47 -81.71 36.40
N GLY A 121 -31.40 -82.97 36.00
CA GLY A 121 -31.62 -84.12 36.86
C GLY A 121 -31.92 -85.39 36.09
N ALA A 122 -31.75 -86.53 36.76
CA ALA A 122 -32.19 -87.84 36.30
C ALA A 122 -33.59 -88.15 36.84
N PHE A 123 -34.41 -88.85 36.05
CA PHE A 123 -35.65 -89.43 36.53
C PHE A 123 -35.46 -90.92 36.83
N PRO A 124 -35.98 -91.38 37.99
CA PRO A 124 -35.69 -92.70 38.50
C PRO A 124 -36.26 -93.78 37.60
N ALA A 125 -35.58 -94.91 37.62
CA ALA A 125 -35.95 -96.08 36.86
C ALA A 125 -37.27 -96.67 37.36
N GLN A 126 -38.35 -96.50 36.61
CA GLN A 126 -39.62 -97.16 36.88
C GLN A 126 -39.57 -98.54 36.26
N SER A 127 -39.78 -99.58 37.06
CA SER A 127 -39.79 -100.96 36.56
C SER A 127 -41.11 -101.66 36.83
N THR A 128 -41.67 -102.28 35.80
CA THR A 128 -42.76 -103.26 35.96
C THR A 128 -42.22 -104.66 35.75
N GLN A 129 -42.75 -105.62 36.51
CA GLN A 129 -42.58 -107.04 36.24
C GLN A 129 -43.92 -107.56 35.74
N ALA A 130 -43.95 -108.02 34.50
CA ALA A 130 -45.15 -108.55 33.90
C ALA A 130 -44.90 -109.98 33.39
N ASP A 131 -45.85 -110.86 33.67
CA ASP A 131 -45.86 -112.23 33.18
C ASP A 131 -46.28 -112.23 31.71
N LEU A 132 -45.52 -112.89 30.84
CA LEU A 132 -45.88 -113.02 29.43
C LEU A 132 -46.95 -114.11 29.26
N ASN A 133 -48.06 -113.77 28.60
CA ASN A 133 -49.14 -114.72 28.32
C ASN A 133 -48.61 -115.91 27.51
N SER A 134 -48.97 -117.14 27.92
CA SER A 134 -48.51 -118.37 27.28
C SER A 134 -48.91 -118.40 25.80
N GLY A 135 -47.92 -118.46 24.91
CA GLY A 135 -48.11 -118.47 23.45
C GLY A 135 -47.87 -117.12 22.74
N CYS A 136 -47.54 -116.06 23.48
CA CYS A 136 -47.19 -114.78 22.88
C CYS A 136 -45.74 -114.78 22.36
N THR A 137 -45.57 -114.97 21.05
CA THR A 137 -44.25 -114.96 20.37
C THR A 137 -44.24 -114.01 19.19
N GLY A 138 -43.06 -113.56 18.75
CA GLY A 138 -42.92 -112.64 17.61
C GLY A 138 -43.64 -111.32 17.87
N PHE A 139 -44.42 -110.85 16.88
CA PHE A 139 -45.15 -109.56 16.95
C PHE A 139 -46.01 -109.38 18.21
N CYS A 140 -46.64 -110.44 18.73
CA CYS A 140 -47.40 -110.35 19.98
C CYS A 140 -46.51 -109.91 21.14
N PHE A 141 -45.30 -110.48 21.23
CA PHE A 141 -44.36 -110.19 22.29
C PHE A 141 -43.79 -108.77 22.16
N GLU A 142 -43.51 -108.33 20.92
CA GLU A 142 -43.04 -106.96 20.66
C GLU A 142 -44.10 -105.92 21.06
N ASP A 143 -45.36 -106.13 20.66
CA ASP A 143 -46.47 -105.24 20.95
C ASP A 143 -46.78 -105.20 22.44
N TRP A 144 -46.76 -106.37 23.10
CA TRP A 144 -46.92 -106.45 24.55
C TRP A 144 -45.79 -105.72 25.29
N LEU A 145 -44.53 -105.92 24.90
CA LEU A 145 -43.39 -105.20 25.49
C LEU A 145 -43.52 -103.69 25.27
N ALA A 146 -43.89 -103.27 24.06
CA ALA A 146 -44.11 -101.87 23.73
C ALA A 146 -45.23 -101.27 24.59
N GLN A 147 -46.36 -101.98 24.74
CA GLN A 147 -47.47 -101.54 25.58
C GLN A 147 -47.07 -101.39 27.06
N GLN A 148 -46.35 -102.37 27.62
CA GLN A 148 -45.88 -102.30 29.00
C GLN A 148 -44.86 -101.16 29.20
N ALA A 149 -43.94 -100.97 28.26
CA ALA A 149 -43.02 -99.84 28.27
C ALA A 149 -43.74 -98.49 28.11
N GLY A 150 -44.80 -98.45 27.30
CA GLY A 150 -45.66 -97.27 27.12
C GLY A 150 -46.38 -96.87 28.40
N ILE A 151 -46.89 -97.83 29.17
CA ILE A 151 -47.51 -97.56 30.49
C ILE A 151 -46.47 -96.95 31.43
N LEU A 152 -45.28 -97.53 31.53
CA LEU A 152 -44.20 -96.98 32.35
C LEU A 152 -43.79 -95.57 31.90
N ALA A 153 -43.68 -95.36 30.59
CA ALA A 153 -43.36 -94.06 30.01
C ALA A 153 -44.43 -93.00 30.31
N GLN A 154 -45.71 -93.39 30.32
CA GLN A 154 -46.80 -92.52 30.73
C GLN A 154 -46.68 -92.11 32.20
N ASP A 155 -46.44 -93.07 33.10
CA ASP A 155 -46.27 -92.78 34.54
C ASP A 155 -45.04 -91.89 34.79
N VAL A 156 -43.93 -92.19 34.11
CA VAL A 156 -42.71 -91.38 34.16
C VAL A 156 -42.97 -89.97 33.62
N GLY A 157 -43.66 -89.86 32.49
CA GLY A 157 -44.01 -88.59 31.88
C GLY A 157 -44.85 -87.70 32.79
N SER A 158 -45.84 -88.26 33.48
CA SER A 158 -46.67 -87.52 34.45
C SER A 158 -45.84 -86.98 35.63
N ILE A 159 -44.94 -87.78 36.19
CA ILE A 159 -44.07 -87.35 37.30
C ILE A 159 -43.07 -86.28 36.82
N LEU A 160 -42.52 -86.46 35.63
CA LEU A 160 -41.56 -85.55 35.04
C LEU A 160 -42.18 -84.19 34.75
N SER A 161 -43.41 -84.17 34.27
CA SER A 161 -44.05 -82.94 33.87
C SER A 161 -44.36 -82.03 35.06
N GLU A 162 -44.80 -82.62 36.18
CA GLU A 162 -44.96 -81.92 37.46
C GLU A 162 -43.63 -81.38 37.99
N LYS A 163 -42.57 -82.20 37.93
CA LYS A 163 -41.22 -81.79 38.36
C LYS A 163 -40.66 -80.63 37.52
N LEU A 164 -40.86 -80.66 36.20
CA LEU A 164 -40.41 -79.61 35.29
C LEU A 164 -41.20 -78.32 35.49
N ALA A 165 -42.51 -78.41 35.74
CA ALA A 165 -43.35 -77.24 36.02
C ALA A 165 -42.93 -76.51 37.31
N ALA A 166 -42.36 -77.23 38.28
CA ALA A 166 -41.87 -76.66 39.54
C ALA A 166 -40.49 -75.98 39.43
N GLN A 167 -39.77 -76.09 38.31
CA GLN A 167 -38.44 -75.49 38.14
C GLN A 167 -38.54 -74.02 37.72
N THR A 168 -37.93 -73.11 38.48
CA THR A 168 -37.87 -71.69 38.11
C THR A 168 -36.89 -71.47 36.94
N ARG A 169 -37.40 -70.87 35.86
CA ARG A 169 -36.60 -70.55 34.67
C ARG A 169 -35.64 -69.40 34.99
N ARG A 170 -34.37 -69.56 34.63
CA ARG A 170 -33.35 -68.53 34.77
C ARG A 170 -32.93 -68.03 33.38
N PHE A 171 -33.07 -66.74 33.15
CA PHE A 171 -32.70 -66.07 31.92
C PHE A 171 -31.32 -65.44 32.06
N ARG A 172 -30.51 -65.53 31.00
CA ARG A 172 -29.20 -64.87 30.93
C ARG A 172 -29.25 -63.76 29.90
N TYR A 173 -29.09 -62.53 30.37
CA TYR A 173 -29.08 -61.31 29.57
C TYR A 173 -27.67 -60.75 29.43
N ARG A 174 -27.42 -60.10 28.28
CA ARG A 174 -26.23 -59.27 28.05
C ARG A 174 -26.66 -57.81 28.00
N ILE A 175 -26.19 -56.99 28.92
CA ILE A 175 -26.62 -55.59 29.05
C ILE A 175 -25.45 -54.67 28.69
N GLU A 176 -25.59 -53.86 27.65
CA GLU A 176 -24.58 -52.89 27.22
C GLU A 176 -25.10 -51.45 27.45
N ALA A 177 -24.55 -50.75 28.44
CA ALA A 177 -24.83 -49.35 28.72
C ALA A 177 -23.78 -48.45 28.06
N LYS A 178 -24.17 -47.68 27.03
CA LYS A 178 -23.27 -46.79 26.26
C LYS A 178 -23.39 -45.33 26.65
N ASP A 179 -22.23 -44.71 26.87
CA ASP A 179 -22.05 -43.27 27.01
C ASP A 179 -22.79 -42.64 28.22
N PHE A 180 -22.74 -43.33 29.36
CA PHE A 180 -23.34 -42.85 30.61
C PHE A 180 -22.29 -42.22 31.54
N LEU A 181 -22.73 -41.36 32.46
CA LEU A 181 -21.87 -40.85 33.52
C LEU A 181 -21.51 -41.98 34.49
N PRO A 182 -20.33 -41.96 35.14
CA PRO A 182 -19.96 -42.95 36.15
C PRO A 182 -21.00 -43.06 37.29
N SER A 183 -21.62 -41.94 37.68
CA SER A 183 -22.70 -41.92 38.68
C SER A 183 -23.97 -42.63 38.20
N GLU A 184 -24.30 -42.51 36.91
CA GLU A 184 -25.46 -43.16 36.29
C GLU A 184 -25.21 -44.66 36.11
N LEU A 185 -24.01 -45.08 35.69
CA LEU A 185 -23.64 -46.50 35.62
C LEU A 185 -23.72 -47.19 36.98
N ASN A 186 -23.32 -46.50 38.05
CA ASN A 186 -23.49 -46.99 39.43
C ASN A 186 -24.97 -47.05 39.86
N GLN A 187 -25.84 -46.22 39.29
CA GLN A 187 -27.28 -46.29 39.53
C GLN A 187 -27.88 -47.48 38.78
N ILE A 188 -27.50 -47.71 37.52
CA ILE A 188 -27.91 -48.86 36.71
C ILE A 188 -27.51 -50.17 37.40
N ASN A 189 -26.27 -50.25 37.89
CA ASN A 189 -25.79 -51.44 38.59
C ASN A 189 -26.64 -51.77 39.84
N ARG A 190 -26.90 -50.76 40.69
CA ARG A 190 -27.74 -50.92 41.88
C ARG A 190 -29.16 -51.30 41.53
N PHE A 191 -29.70 -50.74 40.45
CA PHE A 191 -31.03 -51.10 39.98
C PHE A 191 -31.12 -52.58 39.57
N LEU A 192 -30.13 -53.07 38.83
CA LEU A 192 -30.06 -54.47 38.43
C LEU A 192 -30.00 -55.40 39.66
N GLU A 193 -29.22 -55.05 40.69
CA GLU A 193 -29.14 -55.81 41.95
C GLU A 193 -30.46 -55.82 42.74
N GLN A 194 -31.28 -54.77 42.59
CA GLN A 194 -32.55 -54.60 43.30
C GLN A 194 -33.76 -55.08 42.50
N THR A 195 -33.56 -55.55 41.26
CA THR A 195 -34.65 -55.99 40.41
C THR A 195 -35.22 -57.31 40.94
N ASP A 196 -36.55 -57.39 41.05
CA ASP A 196 -37.24 -58.62 41.45
C ASP A 196 -36.87 -59.79 40.52
N GLY A 197 -36.49 -60.92 41.10
CA GLY A 197 -35.94 -62.06 40.36
C GLY A 197 -34.45 -61.92 40.02
N TYR A 198 -33.69 -61.03 40.64
CA TYR A 198 -32.23 -60.99 40.50
C TYR A 198 -31.57 -62.28 41.02
N VAL A 199 -30.71 -62.89 40.20
CA VAL A 199 -29.88 -64.04 40.61
C VAL A 199 -28.42 -63.65 40.72
N SER A 200 -27.86 -63.05 39.67
CA SER A 200 -26.45 -62.60 39.66
C SER A 200 -26.20 -61.61 38.53
N HIS A 201 -25.18 -60.77 38.66
CA HIS A 201 -24.62 -60.06 37.53
C HIS A 201 -23.09 -60.05 37.59
N LYS A 202 -22.46 -59.90 36.43
CA LYS A 202 -21.01 -59.78 36.29
C LYS A 202 -20.67 -58.74 35.23
N LEU A 203 -19.86 -57.76 35.59
CA LEU A 203 -19.26 -56.84 34.63
C LEU A 203 -18.33 -57.62 33.69
N LEU A 204 -18.65 -57.62 32.40
CA LEU A 204 -17.87 -58.26 31.34
C LEU A 204 -16.80 -57.33 30.78
N SER A 205 -17.14 -56.07 30.58
CA SER A 205 -16.24 -55.08 30.00
C SER A 205 -16.56 -53.68 30.50
N GLU A 206 -15.50 -52.93 30.81
CA GLU A 206 -15.54 -51.48 30.97
C GLU A 206 -14.79 -50.87 29.77
N LYS A 207 -15.53 -50.20 28.87
CA LYS A 207 -14.91 -49.45 27.79
C LYS A 207 -14.35 -48.15 28.37
N ARG A 208 -13.11 -47.84 27.99
CA ARG A 208 -12.34 -46.69 28.50
C ARG A 208 -13.17 -45.41 28.50
N ALA A 209 -13.16 -44.71 29.63
CA ALA A 209 -13.85 -43.43 29.75
C ALA A 209 -13.41 -42.46 28.66
N SER A 210 -14.39 -41.93 27.91
CA SER A 210 -14.17 -40.86 26.93
C SER A 210 -14.40 -39.51 27.59
N LYS A 211 -13.50 -38.57 27.35
CA LYS A 211 -13.67 -37.18 27.80
C LYS A 211 -14.61 -36.45 26.83
N GLN A 212 -15.75 -36.00 27.31
CA GLN A 212 -16.62 -35.07 26.60
C GLN A 212 -16.61 -33.72 27.33
N PHE A 213 -15.96 -32.72 26.72
CA PHE A 213 -15.75 -31.38 27.28
C PHE A 213 -15.14 -31.42 28.70
N LEU A 214 -15.92 -31.06 29.73
CA LEU A 214 -15.48 -30.98 31.13
C LEU A 214 -15.93 -32.18 31.98
N HIS A 215 -16.49 -33.24 31.38
CA HIS A 215 -16.90 -34.45 32.09
C HIS A 215 -16.44 -35.74 31.37
N GLN A 216 -16.63 -36.87 32.05
CA GLN A 216 -16.27 -38.20 31.56
C GLN A 216 -17.54 -39.05 31.40
N ILE A 217 -17.62 -39.75 30.27
CA ILE A 217 -18.63 -40.77 30.02
C ILE A 217 -17.93 -42.12 29.84
N SER A 218 -18.55 -43.21 30.27
CA SER A 218 -18.04 -44.57 30.08
C SER A 218 -19.15 -45.49 29.60
N SER A 219 -18.75 -46.65 29.09
CA SER A 219 -19.70 -47.69 28.66
C SER A 219 -19.40 -49.00 29.36
N HIS A 220 -20.41 -49.63 29.95
CA HIS A 220 -20.28 -50.90 30.67
C HIS A 220 -21.07 -52.00 29.98
N GLU A 221 -20.52 -53.20 30.03
CA GLU A 221 -21.18 -54.40 29.55
C GLU A 221 -21.32 -55.39 30.70
N TYR A 222 -22.54 -55.83 30.98
CA TYR A 222 -22.89 -56.74 32.07
C TYR A 222 -23.44 -58.05 31.51
N ARG A 223 -23.14 -59.16 32.20
CA ARG A 223 -23.93 -60.38 32.14
C ARG A 223 -24.88 -60.37 33.32
N PHE A 224 -26.17 -60.43 33.06
CA PHE A 224 -27.23 -60.34 34.08
C PHE A 224 -28.05 -61.63 34.06
N VAL A 225 -28.23 -62.28 35.20
CA VAL A 225 -29.02 -63.50 35.33
C VAL A 225 -30.23 -63.20 36.21
N SER A 226 -31.42 -63.50 35.69
CA SER A 226 -32.67 -63.18 36.37
C SER A 226 -33.77 -64.19 36.09
N GLU A 227 -34.73 -64.28 37.01
CA GLU A 227 -35.93 -65.11 36.91
C GLU A 227 -37.07 -64.40 36.16
N ILE A 228 -36.93 -63.11 35.85
CA ILE A 228 -37.94 -62.37 35.08
C ILE A 228 -37.66 -62.39 33.58
N PRO A 229 -38.71 -62.41 32.72
CA PRO A 229 -38.58 -62.34 31.27
C PRO A 229 -38.01 -61.01 30.76
N GLY A 230 -37.49 -61.03 29.53
CA GLY A 230 -36.80 -59.87 28.95
C GLY A 230 -37.72 -58.67 28.77
N SER A 231 -39.00 -58.89 28.46
CA SER A 231 -40.01 -57.83 28.37
C SER A 231 -40.20 -57.10 29.70
N THR A 232 -40.35 -57.83 30.80
CA THR A 232 -40.50 -57.25 32.14
C THR A 232 -39.23 -56.51 32.57
N LEU A 233 -38.06 -57.09 32.31
CA LEU A 233 -36.78 -56.44 32.60
C LEU A 233 -36.62 -55.15 31.81
N ARG A 234 -37.01 -55.14 30.53
CA ARG A 234 -37.03 -53.94 29.67
C ARG A 234 -37.88 -52.84 30.27
N ASP A 235 -39.12 -53.14 30.61
CA ASP A 235 -40.08 -52.16 31.14
C ASP A 235 -39.58 -51.57 32.47
N ASN A 236 -39.07 -52.43 33.35
CA ASN A 236 -38.47 -52.04 34.62
C ASN A 236 -37.29 -51.08 34.42
N LEU A 237 -36.40 -51.36 33.46
CA LEU A 237 -35.27 -50.51 33.12
C LEU A 237 -35.70 -49.18 32.50
N GLU A 238 -36.65 -49.19 31.56
CA GLU A 238 -37.17 -47.97 30.94
C GLU A 238 -37.79 -47.04 32.01
N GLN A 239 -38.61 -47.60 32.90
CA GLN A 239 -39.23 -46.86 33.99
C GLN A 239 -38.19 -46.27 34.96
N PHE A 240 -37.16 -47.04 35.31
CA PHE A 240 -36.07 -46.58 36.17
C PHE A 240 -35.32 -45.38 35.57
N MET A 241 -35.02 -45.43 34.27
CA MET A 241 -34.25 -44.39 33.60
C MET A 241 -35.04 -43.10 33.46
N LEU A 242 -36.34 -43.21 33.16
CA LEU A 242 -37.28 -42.10 33.16
C LEU A 242 -37.39 -41.46 34.56
N ALA A 243 -37.52 -42.26 35.62
CA ALA A 243 -37.64 -41.77 36.99
C ALA A 243 -36.39 -41.01 37.48
N ASN A 244 -35.20 -41.36 36.97
CA ASN A 244 -33.94 -40.70 37.31
C ASN A 244 -33.56 -39.56 36.35
N GLY A 245 -34.42 -39.23 35.38
CA GLY A 245 -34.16 -38.17 34.41
C GLY A 245 -32.97 -38.45 33.49
N ILE A 246 -32.69 -39.73 33.20
CA ILE A 246 -31.59 -40.17 32.35
C ILE A 246 -32.13 -40.37 30.93
N PRO A 247 -31.83 -39.47 29.98
CA PRO A 247 -32.37 -39.56 28.63
C PRO A 247 -31.64 -40.65 27.84
N MET A 248 -32.35 -41.71 27.48
CA MET A 248 -31.78 -42.84 26.76
C MET A 248 -32.77 -43.56 25.85
N VAL A 249 -32.24 -44.42 24.99
CA VAL A 249 -32.99 -45.36 24.16
C VAL A 249 -32.59 -46.79 24.55
N VAL A 250 -33.60 -47.65 24.74
CA VAL A 250 -33.41 -49.08 24.96
C VAL A 250 -33.64 -49.83 23.65
N SER A 251 -32.72 -50.72 23.32
CA SER A 251 -32.90 -51.75 22.30
C SER A 251 -32.76 -53.13 22.95
N TYR A 252 -33.74 -54.01 22.74
CA TYR A 252 -33.70 -55.41 23.19
C TYR A 252 -33.73 -56.34 21.99
N ALA A 253 -32.73 -57.21 21.89
CA ALA A 253 -32.64 -58.24 20.86
C ALA A 253 -32.96 -59.60 21.47
N ASP A 254 -34.20 -60.07 21.29
CA ASP A 254 -34.74 -61.31 21.87
C ASP A 254 -33.80 -62.51 21.66
N ARG A 255 -33.34 -62.73 20.41
CA ARG A 255 -32.50 -63.87 20.01
C ARG A 255 -31.22 -64.03 20.82
N ASN A 256 -30.61 -62.92 21.21
CA ASN A 256 -29.34 -62.92 21.94
C ASN A 256 -29.53 -62.47 23.40
N ARG A 257 -30.78 -62.26 23.83
CA ARG A 257 -31.15 -61.69 25.14
C ARG A 257 -30.30 -60.46 25.47
N GLN A 258 -30.06 -59.60 24.47
CA GLN A 258 -29.13 -58.48 24.57
C GLN A 258 -29.88 -57.16 24.71
N PHE A 259 -29.63 -56.45 25.80
CA PHE A 259 -30.03 -55.06 26.00
C PHE A 259 -28.89 -54.12 25.58
N VAL A 260 -29.21 -53.09 24.82
CA VAL A 260 -28.31 -51.97 24.52
C VAL A 260 -29.01 -50.69 24.94
N PHE A 261 -28.42 -50.00 25.92
CA PHE A 261 -28.82 -48.66 26.32
C PHE A 261 -27.85 -47.67 25.70
N SER A 262 -28.38 -46.61 25.10
CA SER A 262 -27.57 -45.51 24.60
C SER A 262 -28.15 -44.19 25.06
N ARG A 263 -27.29 -43.34 25.66
CA ARG A 263 -27.66 -41.99 26.07
C ARG A 263 -27.98 -41.14 24.84
N THR A 264 -29.10 -40.41 24.86
CA THR A 264 -29.56 -39.59 23.71
C THR A 264 -29.15 -38.13 23.79
N GLN A 265 -28.83 -37.61 24.97
CA GLN A 265 -28.49 -36.20 25.17
C GLN A 265 -27.16 -36.03 25.91
N MET A 266 -26.43 -34.97 25.57
CA MET A 266 -25.18 -34.64 26.24
C MET A 266 -25.42 -34.24 27.71
N PRO A 267 -24.64 -34.77 28.67
CA PRO A 267 -24.70 -34.32 30.06
C PRO A 267 -24.42 -32.81 30.18
N TYR A 268 -25.20 -32.10 31.01
CA TYR A 268 -25.02 -30.69 31.37
C TYR A 268 -25.12 -29.65 30.24
N LEU A 269 -25.70 -29.98 29.07
CA LEU A 269 -25.83 -29.06 27.92
C LEU A 269 -26.41 -27.68 28.31
N ALA A 270 -27.50 -27.67 29.09
CA ALA A 270 -28.13 -26.43 29.56
C ALA A 270 -27.18 -25.57 30.40
N GLY A 271 -26.38 -26.20 31.27
CA GLY A 271 -25.39 -25.50 32.10
C GLY A 271 -24.28 -24.84 31.28
N TYR A 272 -23.79 -25.52 30.24
CA TYR A 272 -22.81 -24.94 29.32
C TYR A 272 -23.36 -23.73 28.56
N LEU A 273 -24.59 -23.82 28.05
CA LEU A 273 -25.23 -22.72 27.33
C LEU A 273 -25.44 -21.50 28.24
N SER A 274 -25.90 -21.69 29.48
CA SER A 274 -26.05 -20.59 30.44
C SER A 274 -24.72 -19.92 30.78
N PHE A 275 -23.65 -20.70 30.95
CA PHE A 275 -22.31 -20.15 31.23
C PHE A 275 -21.79 -19.29 30.07
N ILE A 276 -21.94 -19.76 28.83
CA ILE A 276 -21.52 -19.02 27.63
C ILE A 276 -22.25 -17.67 27.55
N VAL A 277 -23.58 -17.66 27.76
CA VAL A 277 -24.38 -16.42 27.73
C VAL A 277 -23.93 -15.44 28.80
N LEU A 278 -23.69 -15.91 30.03
CA LEU A 278 -23.26 -15.06 31.13
C LEU A 278 -21.86 -14.48 30.90
N LEU A 279 -20.94 -15.30 30.36
CA LEU A 279 -19.60 -14.86 29.98
C LEU A 279 -19.65 -13.80 28.87
N SER A 280 -20.46 -14.01 27.82
CA SER A 280 -20.66 -13.03 26.75
C SER A 280 -21.24 -11.71 27.27
N MET A 281 -22.21 -11.76 28.19
CA MET A 281 -22.79 -10.57 28.81
C MET A 281 -21.76 -9.79 29.62
N LEU A 282 -20.93 -10.47 30.42
CA LEU A 282 -19.86 -9.85 31.20
C LEU A 282 -18.79 -9.21 30.30
N SER A 283 -18.35 -9.94 29.26
CA SER A 283 -17.39 -9.41 28.28
C SER A 283 -17.93 -8.17 27.57
N TYR A 284 -19.22 -8.17 27.22
CA TYR A 284 -19.89 -7.03 26.59
C TYR A 284 -19.96 -5.81 27.53
N LEU A 285 -20.30 -6.00 28.81
CA LEU A 285 -20.32 -4.91 29.79
C LEU A 285 -18.92 -4.30 29.98
N LEU A 286 -17.88 -5.12 30.04
CA LEU A 286 -16.49 -4.65 30.12
C LEU A 286 -16.08 -3.87 28.85
N TYR A 287 -16.46 -4.36 27.67
CA TYR A 287 -16.27 -3.64 26.40
C TYR A 287 -16.96 -2.27 26.41
N ALA A 288 -18.24 -2.20 26.78
CA ALA A 288 -18.98 -0.94 26.85
C ALA A 288 -18.35 0.06 27.84
N PHE A 289 -17.90 -0.42 29.00
CA PHE A 289 -17.23 0.42 30.01
C PHE A 289 -15.88 0.97 29.53
N THR A 290 -15.06 0.14 28.88
CA THR A 290 -13.74 0.55 28.35
C THR A 290 -13.88 1.54 27.20
N GLN A 291 -14.85 1.34 26.29
CA GLN A 291 -15.14 2.30 25.22
C GLN A 291 -15.60 3.66 25.79
N ARG A 292 -16.51 3.66 26.77
CA ARG A 292 -16.94 4.90 27.44
C ARG A 292 -15.77 5.69 28.03
N ARG A 293 -14.84 5.01 28.72
CA ARG A 293 -13.63 5.66 29.27
C ARG A 293 -12.72 6.21 28.17
N LYS A 294 -12.59 5.51 27.04
CA LYS A 294 -11.80 5.98 25.89
C LYS A 294 -12.38 7.27 25.31
N HIS A 295 -13.69 7.30 25.04
CA HIS A 295 -14.36 8.48 24.49
C HIS A 295 -14.30 9.68 25.43
N ASP A 296 -14.47 9.48 26.75
CA ASP A 296 -14.36 10.57 27.74
C ASP A 296 -12.97 11.23 27.74
N ARG A 297 -11.90 10.45 27.57
CA ARG A 297 -10.53 10.98 27.46
C ARG A 297 -10.34 11.80 26.19
N VAL A 298 -10.91 11.36 25.06
CA VAL A 298 -10.79 12.07 23.78
C VAL A 298 -11.56 13.39 23.83
N LEU A 299 -12.81 13.37 24.30
CA LEU A 299 -13.62 14.58 24.46
C LEU A 299 -12.96 15.59 25.43
N LYS A 300 -12.37 15.13 26.55
CA LYS A 300 -11.60 15.99 27.46
C LYS A 300 -10.37 16.61 26.82
N ARG A 301 -9.68 15.88 25.94
CA ARG A 301 -8.52 16.41 25.21
C ARG A 301 -8.93 17.54 24.28
N TYR A 302 -10.00 17.36 23.50
CA TYR A 302 -10.53 18.44 22.65
C TYR A 302 -11.01 19.63 23.46
N ALA A 303 -11.66 19.38 24.61
CA ALA A 303 -12.08 20.43 25.52
C ALA A 303 -10.90 21.26 26.08
N MET A 304 -9.80 20.61 26.50
CA MET A 304 -8.61 21.29 27.00
C MET A 304 -7.94 22.17 25.93
N GLY A 305 -7.99 21.78 24.66
CA GLY A 305 -7.44 22.54 23.54
C GLY A 305 -8.40 23.56 22.92
N GLN A 306 -9.61 23.76 23.47
CA GLN A 306 -10.67 24.61 22.87
C GLN A 306 -10.99 24.23 21.40
N HIS A 307 -10.91 22.94 21.07
CA HIS A 307 -11.22 22.39 19.75
C HIS A 307 -12.73 22.10 19.64
N ALA A 308 -13.54 23.17 19.62
CA ALA A 308 -15.01 23.06 19.67
C ALA A 308 -15.57 22.28 18.47
N GLY A 309 -15.03 22.52 17.26
CA GLY A 309 -15.43 21.81 16.04
C GLY A 309 -15.11 20.32 16.10
N GLN A 310 -13.85 19.97 16.40
CA GLN A 310 -13.44 18.55 16.49
C GLN A 310 -14.15 17.81 17.63
N TRP A 311 -14.48 18.51 18.72
CA TRP A 311 -15.26 17.95 19.82
C TRP A 311 -16.65 17.51 19.33
N LEU A 312 -17.35 18.37 18.57
CA LEU A 312 -18.70 18.09 18.03
C LEU A 312 -18.67 16.96 17.00
N ASP A 313 -17.72 17.00 16.06
CA ASP A 313 -17.54 15.94 15.05
C ASP A 313 -17.28 14.56 15.68
N TYR A 314 -16.43 14.53 16.72
CA TYR A 314 -16.14 13.31 17.47
C TYR A 314 -17.36 12.83 18.27
N PHE A 315 -18.10 13.75 18.90
CA PHE A 315 -19.32 13.42 19.62
C PHE A 315 -20.38 12.80 18.69
N ASP A 316 -20.61 13.37 17.51
CA ASP A 316 -21.62 12.89 16.56
C ASP A 316 -21.24 11.53 15.96
N SER A 317 -19.96 11.32 15.63
CA SER A 317 -19.44 10.04 15.12
C SER A 317 -19.36 8.94 16.17
N THR A 318 -19.39 9.25 17.47
CA THR A 318 -19.27 8.25 18.54
C THR A 318 -20.53 7.40 18.67
N LYS A 319 -20.47 6.16 18.16
CA LYS A 319 -21.53 5.15 18.32
C LYS A 319 -21.02 4.03 19.23
N ILE A 320 -21.66 3.86 20.39
CA ILE A 320 -21.48 2.67 21.23
C ILE A 320 -22.75 1.84 21.06
N PRO A 321 -22.70 0.70 20.34
CA PRO A 321 -23.88 -0.14 20.14
C PRO A 321 -24.54 -0.46 21.49
N LEU A 322 -25.86 -0.32 21.58
CA LEU A 322 -26.68 -0.73 22.75
C LEU A 322 -26.26 -0.12 24.12
N ALA A 323 -25.46 0.95 24.15
CA ALA A 323 -25.11 1.67 25.38
C ALA A 323 -25.42 3.18 25.24
N PRO A 324 -26.27 3.76 26.10
CA PRO A 324 -26.60 5.18 26.01
C PRO A 324 -25.35 6.05 26.25
N ARG A 325 -25.27 7.19 25.56
CA ARG A 325 -24.25 8.23 25.83
C ARG A 325 -24.44 8.82 27.22
N LYS A 326 -23.38 9.38 27.82
CA LYS A 326 -23.44 10.01 29.15
C LYS A 326 -24.25 11.31 29.06
N LYS A 327 -25.17 11.54 30.01
CA LYS A 327 -26.02 12.73 30.04
C LYS A 327 -25.22 14.04 29.97
N THR A 328 -24.09 14.11 30.68
CA THR A 328 -23.21 15.29 30.71
C THR A 328 -22.65 15.66 29.32
N TRP A 329 -22.47 14.68 28.42
CA TRP A 329 -21.98 14.99 27.07
C TRP A 329 -23.01 15.77 26.25
N PHE A 330 -24.31 15.58 26.46
CA PHE A 330 -25.33 16.37 25.76
C PHE A 330 -25.38 17.83 26.26
N GLU A 331 -25.14 18.04 27.56
CA GLU A 331 -25.01 19.39 28.12
C GLU A 331 -23.77 20.10 27.59
N GLU A 332 -22.63 19.39 27.53
CA GLU A 332 -21.39 19.88 26.92
C GLU A 332 -21.57 20.18 25.43
N GLN A 333 -22.29 19.34 24.68
CA GLN A 333 -22.56 19.54 23.24
C GLN A 333 -23.21 20.89 22.97
N LYS A 334 -24.20 21.28 23.78
CA LYS A 334 -24.86 22.59 23.62
C LYS A 334 -23.88 23.75 23.81
N ASN A 335 -23.04 23.68 24.83
CA ASN A 335 -22.02 24.70 25.11
C ASN A 335 -20.99 24.81 23.97
N TRP A 336 -20.53 23.68 23.42
CA TRP A 336 -19.60 23.68 22.30
C TRP A 336 -20.21 24.23 21.01
N LEU A 337 -21.49 23.95 20.76
CA LEU A 337 -22.21 24.51 19.62
C LEU A 337 -22.32 26.05 19.72
N ASP A 338 -22.61 26.57 20.91
CA ASP A 338 -22.65 28.01 21.17
C ASP A 338 -21.27 28.67 20.95
N LYS A 339 -20.18 28.00 21.35
CA LYS A 339 -18.80 28.48 21.11
C LYS A 339 -18.42 28.53 19.64
N VAL A 340 -18.76 27.51 18.85
CA VAL A 340 -18.53 27.52 17.40
C VAL A 340 -19.25 28.71 16.76
N LYS A 341 -20.53 28.91 17.09
CA LYS A 341 -21.33 30.03 16.58
C LYS A 341 -20.74 31.39 16.96
N ARG A 342 -20.33 31.57 18.22
CA ARG A 342 -19.70 32.83 18.67
C ARG A 342 -18.37 33.08 17.97
N SER A 343 -17.55 32.04 17.77
CA SER A 343 -16.30 32.14 17.03
C SER A 343 -16.52 32.59 15.58
N GLU A 344 -17.55 32.07 14.92
CA GLU A 344 -17.92 32.50 13.55
C GLU A 344 -18.36 33.96 13.49
N GLN A 345 -19.19 34.41 14.43
CA GLN A 345 -19.61 35.81 14.54
C GLN A 345 -18.43 36.76 14.73
N LEU A 346 -17.47 36.41 15.61
CA LEU A 346 -16.27 37.19 15.83
C LEU A 346 -15.37 37.26 14.58
N ALA A 347 -15.27 36.16 13.82
CA ALA A 347 -14.55 36.14 12.56
C ALA A 347 -15.20 37.02 11.48
N GLU A 348 -16.53 37.11 11.48
CA GLU A 348 -17.29 38.01 10.59
C GLU A 348 -17.13 39.48 10.99
N GLU A 349 -17.21 39.80 12.28
CA GLU A 349 -16.90 41.14 12.81
C GLU A 349 -15.47 41.58 12.44
N ALA A 350 -14.49 40.69 12.57
CA ALA A 350 -13.11 40.96 12.18
C ALA A 350 -12.97 41.24 10.69
N TRP A 351 -13.73 40.53 9.85
CA TRP A 351 -13.73 40.77 8.40
C TRP A 351 -14.24 42.18 8.08
N LEU A 352 -15.35 42.60 8.71
CA LEU A 352 -15.90 43.95 8.55
C LEU A 352 -14.93 45.03 9.03
N LEU A 353 -14.27 44.83 10.18
CA LEU A 353 -13.25 45.75 10.69
C LEU A 353 -12.05 45.86 9.74
N SER A 354 -11.62 44.74 9.16
CA SER A 354 -10.54 44.74 8.17
C SER A 354 -10.93 45.49 6.89
N ASP A 355 -12.18 45.41 6.46
CA ASP A 355 -12.70 46.16 5.30
C ASP A 355 -12.75 47.67 5.59
N GLN A 356 -13.02 48.04 6.85
CA GLN A 356 -12.97 49.42 7.36
C GLN A 356 -11.54 49.92 7.66
N HIS A 357 -10.51 49.11 7.36
CA HIS A 357 -9.10 49.40 7.62
C HIS A 357 -8.71 49.48 9.11
N GLU A 358 -9.52 48.93 10.02
CA GLU A 358 -9.24 48.80 11.46
C GLU A 358 -8.52 47.47 11.77
N TYR A 359 -7.32 47.28 11.21
CA TYR A 359 -6.62 45.99 11.24
C TYR A 359 -6.27 45.48 12.65
N ASP A 360 -5.89 46.37 13.58
CA ASP A 360 -5.60 45.98 14.97
C ASP A 360 -6.86 45.44 15.68
N ALA A 361 -8.00 46.09 15.49
CA ALA A 361 -9.28 45.64 16.03
C ALA A 361 -9.73 44.32 15.40
N ALA A 362 -9.51 44.16 14.09
CA ALA A 362 -9.76 42.90 13.38
C ALA A 362 -8.91 41.75 13.95
N ILE A 363 -7.60 41.97 14.20
CA ILE A 363 -6.71 40.96 14.78
C ILE A 363 -7.18 40.56 16.19
N GLN A 364 -7.55 41.52 17.04
CA GLN A 364 -8.07 41.23 18.38
C GLN A 364 -9.35 40.38 18.33
N LYS A 365 -10.27 40.66 17.39
CA LYS A 365 -11.48 39.87 17.19
C LYS A 365 -11.18 38.46 16.70
N LEU A 366 -10.19 38.28 15.83
CA LEU A 366 -9.75 36.95 15.38
C LEU A 366 -9.09 36.15 16.49
N GLU A 367 -8.34 36.80 17.39
CA GLU A 367 -7.78 36.16 18.57
C GLU A 367 -8.86 35.71 19.54
N GLN A 368 -9.89 36.55 19.76
CA GLN A 368 -11.07 36.17 20.52
C GLN A 368 -11.80 34.99 19.86
N ALA A 369 -12.01 35.02 18.54
CA ALA A 369 -12.65 33.94 17.79
C ALA A 369 -11.90 32.61 17.95
N LEU A 370 -10.57 32.63 17.85
CA LEU A 370 -9.73 31.45 17.99
C LEU A 370 -9.62 30.97 19.44
N SER A 371 -9.80 31.84 20.43
CA SER A 371 -9.88 31.45 21.84
C SER A 371 -11.17 30.70 22.18
N GLU A 372 -12.28 31.00 21.48
CA GLU A 372 -13.57 30.31 21.63
C GLU A 372 -13.59 28.98 20.86
N ASN A 373 -13.02 28.96 19.66
CA ASN A 373 -12.87 27.75 18.84
C ASN A 373 -11.57 27.81 18.03
N VAL A 374 -10.57 27.05 18.48
CA VAL A 374 -9.27 26.97 17.81
C VAL A 374 -9.41 26.41 16.39
N ASP A 375 -10.44 25.61 16.11
CA ASP A 375 -10.68 24.97 14.81
C ASP A 375 -11.36 25.86 13.77
N ASN A 376 -11.68 27.13 14.09
CA ASN A 376 -12.31 28.03 13.14
C ASN A 376 -11.35 28.38 11.99
N GLN A 377 -11.47 27.64 10.89
CA GLN A 377 -10.61 27.77 9.72
C GLN A 377 -10.72 29.17 9.09
N ARG A 378 -11.93 29.74 9.03
CA ARG A 378 -12.16 31.10 8.51
C ARG A 378 -11.39 32.15 9.32
N ALA A 379 -11.41 32.06 10.65
CA ALA A 379 -10.65 32.97 11.51
C ALA A 379 -9.13 32.84 11.33
N ARG A 380 -8.62 31.62 11.15
CA ARG A 380 -7.18 31.38 10.89
C ARG A 380 -6.73 31.96 9.55
N ASP A 381 -7.49 31.69 8.50
CA ASP A 381 -7.15 32.15 7.15
C ASP A 381 -7.27 33.66 7.06
N LEU A 382 -8.32 34.23 7.65
CA LEU A 382 -8.48 35.68 7.74
C LEU A 382 -7.34 36.32 8.54
N LYS A 383 -6.90 35.74 9.68
CA LYS A 383 -5.77 36.28 10.46
C LYS A 383 -4.48 36.38 9.66
N LYS A 384 -4.23 35.41 8.75
CA LYS A 384 -3.08 35.48 7.83
C LYS A 384 -3.24 36.60 6.81
N GLN A 385 -4.44 36.73 6.25
CA GLN A 385 -4.75 37.73 5.23
C GLN A 385 -4.76 39.16 5.76
N VAL A 386 -5.20 39.41 7.00
CA VAL A 386 -5.29 40.76 7.57
C VAL A 386 -3.95 41.49 7.55
N SER A 387 -2.82 40.79 7.76
CA SER A 387 -1.49 41.42 7.67
C SER A 387 -1.13 41.85 6.24
N ASP A 388 -1.53 41.07 5.24
CA ASP A 388 -1.36 41.43 3.84
C ASP A 388 -2.29 42.58 3.46
N PHE A 389 -3.54 42.58 3.97
CA PHE A 389 -4.49 43.68 3.75
C PHE A 389 -3.98 45.01 4.31
N GLU A 390 -3.41 45.01 5.51
CA GLU A 390 -2.78 46.17 6.12
C GLU A 390 -1.61 46.69 5.26
N ARG A 391 -0.74 45.79 4.81
CA ARG A 391 0.39 46.13 3.95
C ARG A 391 -0.09 46.70 2.62
N GLY A 392 -1.08 46.07 1.99
CA GLY A 392 -1.69 46.53 0.75
C GLY A 392 -2.29 47.93 0.88
N TYR A 393 -2.97 48.23 1.98
CA TYR A 393 -3.50 49.56 2.25
C TYR A 393 -2.39 50.60 2.48
N LYS A 394 -1.32 50.26 3.22
CA LYS A 394 -0.15 51.14 3.38
C LYS A 394 0.49 51.47 2.03
N ARG A 395 0.63 50.48 1.13
CA ARG A 395 1.13 50.68 -0.24
C ARG A 395 0.21 51.59 -1.05
N PHE A 396 -1.10 51.41 -0.93
CA PHE A 396 -2.09 52.28 -1.58
C PHE A 396 -1.93 53.75 -1.13
N VAL A 397 -1.82 54.01 0.17
CA VAL A 397 -1.65 55.38 0.71
C VAL A 397 -0.32 56.00 0.26
N MET A 398 0.78 55.23 0.27
CA MET A 398 2.07 55.70 -0.28
C MET A 398 1.93 56.06 -1.76
N ALA A 399 1.27 55.21 -2.54
CA ALA A 399 1.05 55.47 -3.95
C ALA A 399 0.23 56.74 -4.19
N GLU A 400 -0.81 57.00 -3.39
CA GLU A 400 -1.59 58.24 -3.48
C GLU A 400 -0.73 59.49 -3.23
N SER A 401 0.23 59.42 -2.30
CA SER A 401 1.15 60.52 -2.02
C SER A 401 2.18 60.78 -3.13
N GLU A 402 2.54 59.73 -3.87
CA GLU A 402 3.50 59.79 -4.99
C GLU A 402 2.83 60.04 -6.35
N LEU A 403 1.51 59.92 -6.43
CA LEU A 403 0.75 59.90 -7.70
C LEU A 403 1.04 61.11 -8.60
N GLN A 404 1.22 62.31 -8.02
CA GLN A 404 1.46 63.54 -8.78
C GLN A 404 2.94 63.77 -9.09
N SER A 405 3.85 63.35 -8.21
CA SER A 405 5.28 63.65 -8.30
C SER A 405 6.07 62.56 -9.02
N HIS A 406 5.69 61.30 -8.85
CA HIS A 406 6.38 60.13 -9.38
C HIS A 406 5.35 59.07 -9.83
N PRO A 407 4.56 59.33 -10.89
CA PRO A 407 3.45 58.47 -11.27
C PRO A 407 3.87 57.03 -11.64
N ALA A 408 5.11 56.82 -12.11
CA ALA A 408 5.65 55.48 -12.37
C ALA A 408 5.89 54.68 -11.08
N SER A 409 6.45 55.32 -10.04
CA SER A 409 6.61 54.69 -8.72
C SER A 409 5.25 54.40 -8.08
N ALA A 410 4.33 55.37 -8.15
CA ALA A 410 2.96 55.20 -7.69
C ALA A 410 2.25 54.03 -8.39
N LEU A 411 2.42 53.85 -9.71
CA LEU A 411 1.86 52.74 -10.46
C LEU A 411 2.34 51.37 -9.93
N SER A 412 3.64 51.23 -9.63
CA SER A 412 4.19 50.01 -9.04
C SER A 412 3.61 49.73 -7.65
N LEU A 413 3.52 50.76 -6.80
CA LEU A 413 2.93 50.65 -5.46
C LEU A 413 1.43 50.28 -5.52
N LEU A 414 0.68 50.81 -6.48
CA LEU A 414 -0.72 50.47 -6.73
C LEU A 414 -0.89 49.01 -7.14
N GLN A 415 -0.03 48.49 -8.03
CA GLN A 415 -0.06 47.08 -8.44
C GLN A 415 0.23 46.14 -7.25
N GLU A 416 1.19 46.49 -6.40
CA GLU A 416 1.47 45.75 -5.16
C GLU A 416 0.27 45.81 -4.19
N ALA A 417 -0.32 47.00 -4.01
CA ALA A 417 -1.50 47.19 -3.18
C ALA A 417 -2.69 46.33 -3.64
N ARG A 418 -2.92 46.25 -4.95
CA ARG A 418 -3.96 45.41 -5.57
C ARG A 418 -3.78 43.93 -5.24
N HIS A 419 -2.55 43.43 -5.37
CA HIS A 419 -2.24 42.03 -5.11
C HIS A 419 -2.41 41.67 -3.63
N LEU A 420 -1.96 42.55 -2.74
CA LEU A 420 -1.99 42.34 -1.30
C LEU A 420 -3.39 42.52 -0.70
N ASN A 421 -4.21 43.41 -1.25
CA ASN A 421 -5.54 43.70 -0.74
C ASN A 421 -6.60 43.81 -1.86
N PRO A 422 -7.26 42.69 -2.20
CA PRO A 422 -8.28 42.66 -3.24
C PRO A 422 -9.50 43.57 -3.00
N SER A 423 -9.80 43.97 -1.75
CA SER A 423 -10.91 44.90 -1.50
C SER A 423 -10.63 46.31 -2.03
N LEU A 424 -9.36 46.63 -2.30
CA LEU A 424 -8.95 47.90 -2.89
C LEU A 424 -9.01 47.92 -4.42
N GLU A 425 -9.36 46.81 -5.10
CA GLU A 425 -9.29 46.67 -6.56
C GLU A 425 -9.89 47.88 -7.30
N GLN A 426 -11.12 48.26 -6.97
CA GLN A 426 -11.81 49.36 -7.64
C GLN A 426 -11.07 50.70 -7.44
N LYS A 427 -10.69 51.02 -6.19
CA LYS A 427 -9.96 52.25 -5.85
C LYS A 427 -8.58 52.29 -6.51
N VAL A 428 -7.89 51.16 -6.52
CA VAL A 428 -6.57 51.01 -7.16
C VAL A 428 -6.70 51.22 -8.66
N GLN A 429 -7.69 50.61 -9.32
CA GLN A 429 -7.86 50.70 -10.77
C GLN A 429 -8.12 52.14 -11.23
N GLU A 430 -8.92 52.91 -10.47
CA GLU A 430 -9.13 54.35 -10.73
C GLU A 430 -7.81 55.15 -10.65
N LYS A 431 -6.97 54.83 -9.67
CA LYS A 431 -5.66 55.50 -9.47
C LYS A 431 -4.63 55.06 -10.51
N ILE A 432 -4.65 53.80 -10.95
CA ILE A 432 -3.82 53.32 -12.06
C ILE A 432 -4.13 54.11 -13.32
N ALA A 433 -5.41 54.24 -13.69
CA ALA A 433 -5.82 55.04 -14.85
C ALA A 433 -5.44 56.52 -14.71
N GLN A 434 -5.39 57.05 -13.48
CA GLN A 434 -4.88 58.40 -13.22
C GLN A 434 -3.35 58.49 -13.41
N CYS A 435 -2.58 57.52 -12.91
CA CYS A 435 -1.13 57.44 -13.11
C CYS A 435 -0.79 57.32 -14.59
N GLU A 436 -1.48 56.45 -15.33
CA GLU A 436 -1.29 56.29 -16.77
C GLU A 436 -1.51 57.62 -17.51
N ARG A 437 -2.62 58.33 -17.24
CA ARG A 437 -2.87 59.65 -17.84
C ARG A 437 -1.76 60.65 -17.54
N LEU A 438 -1.30 60.73 -16.28
CA LEU A 438 -0.20 61.60 -15.89
C LEU A 438 1.11 61.22 -16.59
N MET A 439 1.41 59.93 -16.72
CA MET A 439 2.60 59.47 -17.43
C MET A 439 2.51 59.75 -18.94
N HIS A 440 1.33 59.60 -19.56
CA HIS A 440 1.10 59.99 -20.95
C HIS A 440 1.39 61.47 -21.19
N GLU A 441 0.94 62.33 -20.29
CA GLU A 441 1.21 63.77 -20.34
C GLU A 441 2.69 64.08 -20.09
N GLN A 442 3.24 63.61 -18.97
CA GLN A 442 4.57 63.99 -18.48
C GLN A 442 5.72 63.32 -19.23
N LEU A 443 5.60 62.03 -19.56
CA LEU A 443 6.68 61.22 -20.14
C LEU A 443 6.51 61.01 -21.65
N GLY A 444 5.27 60.86 -22.13
CA GLY A 444 4.99 60.66 -23.56
C GLY A 444 4.96 61.97 -24.34
N ASN A 445 3.92 62.77 -24.13
CA ASN A 445 3.63 63.97 -24.90
C ASN A 445 4.71 65.05 -24.75
N ASN A 446 5.16 65.33 -23.53
CA ASN A 446 6.23 66.31 -23.31
C ASN A 446 7.55 65.86 -23.96
N ALA A 447 7.90 64.57 -23.87
CA ALA A 447 9.10 64.07 -24.53
C ALA A 447 8.99 64.17 -26.06
N LEU A 448 7.84 63.83 -26.63
CA LEU A 448 7.58 63.97 -28.06
C LEU A 448 7.68 65.43 -28.50
N GLN A 449 7.10 66.37 -27.74
CA GLN A 449 7.19 67.80 -28.00
C GLN A 449 8.63 68.31 -27.91
N ASN A 450 9.36 67.93 -26.86
CA ASN A 450 10.77 68.31 -26.68
C ASN A 450 11.65 67.73 -27.80
N ALA A 451 11.45 66.47 -28.16
CA ALA A 451 12.16 65.81 -29.26
C ALA A 451 11.86 66.50 -30.61
N ARG A 452 10.61 66.88 -30.88
CA ARG A 452 10.25 67.63 -32.09
C ARG A 452 10.86 69.03 -32.11
N ALA A 453 10.81 69.75 -30.99
CA ALA A 453 11.42 71.08 -30.88
C ALA A 453 12.94 71.03 -31.07
N ALA A 454 13.63 70.04 -30.50
CA ALA A 454 15.06 69.81 -30.73
C ALA A 454 15.35 69.41 -32.19
N PHE A 455 14.48 68.61 -32.82
CA PHE A 455 14.58 68.19 -34.22
C PHE A 455 14.49 69.39 -35.18
N GLU A 456 13.54 70.29 -34.95
CA GLU A 456 13.36 71.53 -35.70
C GLU A 456 14.53 72.49 -35.52
N ALA A 457 15.14 72.51 -34.32
CA ALA A 457 16.32 73.30 -34.02
C ALA A 457 17.64 72.70 -34.53
N GLY A 458 17.62 71.53 -35.18
CA GLY A 458 18.83 70.84 -35.66
C GLY A 458 19.73 70.31 -34.55
N ARG A 459 19.19 70.12 -33.33
CA ARG A 459 19.94 69.58 -32.17
C ARG A 459 19.79 68.06 -32.12
N ASP A 460 20.27 67.39 -33.15
CA ASP A 460 20.01 65.97 -33.42
C ASP A 460 20.36 65.04 -32.23
N PHE A 461 21.45 65.28 -31.50
CA PHE A 461 21.82 64.46 -30.33
C PHE A 461 20.92 64.66 -29.10
N GLU A 462 20.30 65.83 -28.95
CA GLU A 462 19.27 66.08 -27.92
C GLU A 462 17.99 65.32 -28.25
N VAL A 463 17.64 65.24 -29.54
CA VAL A 463 16.49 64.43 -30.00
C VAL A 463 16.71 62.95 -29.65
N LEU A 464 17.87 62.39 -30.00
CA LEU A 464 18.21 61.00 -29.69
C LEU A 464 18.21 60.73 -28.19
N SER A 465 18.80 61.63 -27.40
CA SER A 465 18.82 61.54 -25.93
C SER A 465 17.41 61.48 -25.33
N VAL A 466 16.53 62.41 -25.72
CA VAL A 466 15.15 62.46 -25.23
C VAL A 466 14.40 61.19 -25.63
N ILE A 467 14.48 60.77 -26.90
CA ILE A 467 13.81 59.56 -27.39
C ILE A 467 14.28 58.34 -26.60
N ASP A 468 15.59 58.11 -26.52
CA ASP A 468 16.15 56.90 -25.94
C ASP A 468 15.92 56.83 -24.42
N LYS A 469 16.01 57.97 -23.71
CA LYS A 469 15.64 58.08 -22.29
C LYS A 469 14.17 57.74 -22.07
N THR A 470 13.28 58.32 -22.88
CA THR A 470 11.84 58.06 -22.77
C THR A 470 11.51 56.61 -23.07
N GLN A 471 12.14 56.00 -24.09
CA GLN A 471 11.96 54.57 -24.41
C GLN A 471 12.41 53.66 -23.27
N LEU A 472 13.47 53.99 -22.52
CA LEU A 472 13.85 53.24 -21.31
C LEU A 472 12.78 53.31 -20.22
N GLN A 473 12.08 54.44 -20.09
CA GLN A 473 11.07 54.66 -19.07
C GLN A 473 9.72 54.02 -19.43
N ILE A 474 9.32 54.06 -20.70
CA ILE A 474 7.97 53.64 -21.14
C ILE A 474 7.96 52.38 -22.01
N GLY A 475 9.12 51.84 -22.43
CA GLY A 475 9.22 50.81 -23.46
C GLY A 475 8.42 49.53 -23.18
N ASN A 476 8.28 49.16 -21.91
CA ASN A 476 7.53 47.97 -21.49
C ASN A 476 6.05 48.23 -21.23
N LEU A 477 5.57 49.48 -21.39
CA LEU A 477 4.20 49.87 -21.11
C LEU A 477 3.38 49.88 -22.40
N THR A 478 2.51 48.87 -22.57
CA THR A 478 1.67 48.73 -23.77
C THR A 478 0.71 49.90 -23.99
N SER A 479 0.36 50.65 -22.95
CA SER A 479 -0.45 51.85 -23.05
C SER A 479 0.21 52.94 -23.90
N PHE A 480 1.55 52.95 -24.02
CA PHE A 480 2.34 53.96 -24.74
C PHE A 480 2.70 53.57 -26.18
N ALA A 481 2.04 52.56 -26.76
CA ALA A 481 2.42 52.04 -28.08
C ALA A 481 2.40 53.10 -29.19
N GLN A 482 1.50 54.08 -29.12
CA GLN A 482 1.43 55.17 -30.09
C GLN A 482 2.64 56.10 -29.97
N GLU A 483 2.91 56.62 -28.77
CA GLU A 483 4.04 57.53 -28.52
C GLU A 483 5.38 56.85 -28.84
N GLN A 484 5.51 55.56 -28.49
CA GLN A 484 6.69 54.77 -28.84
C GLN A 484 6.90 54.71 -30.36
N ALA A 485 5.85 54.44 -31.14
CA ALA A 485 5.93 54.38 -32.60
C ALA A 485 6.30 55.74 -33.21
N GLU A 486 5.75 56.83 -32.68
CA GLU A 486 6.09 58.19 -33.13
C GLU A 486 7.54 58.57 -32.79
N LEU A 487 8.02 58.27 -31.57
CA LEU A 487 9.41 58.49 -31.16
C LEU A 487 10.39 57.68 -32.01
N LEU A 488 10.09 56.41 -32.30
CA LEU A 488 10.91 55.56 -33.18
C LEU A 488 10.97 56.12 -34.60
N THR A 489 9.84 56.58 -35.14
CA THR A 489 9.79 57.22 -36.46
C THR A 489 10.68 58.47 -36.50
N LEU A 490 10.62 59.31 -35.46
CA LEU A 490 11.48 60.50 -35.36
C LEU A 490 12.96 60.12 -35.23
N ARG A 491 13.27 59.07 -34.48
CA ARG A 491 14.63 58.53 -34.34
C ARG A 491 15.21 58.12 -35.69
N GLU A 492 14.46 57.37 -36.49
CA GLU A 492 14.88 56.95 -37.83
C GLU A 492 15.13 58.14 -38.77
N GLN A 493 14.32 59.20 -38.66
CA GLN A 493 14.51 60.43 -39.44
C GLN A 493 15.81 61.14 -39.08
N ILE A 494 16.16 61.22 -37.80
CA ILE A 494 17.44 61.77 -37.34
C ILE A 494 18.61 60.93 -37.82
N LEU A 495 18.53 59.61 -37.66
CA LEU A 495 19.60 58.71 -38.11
C LEU A 495 19.86 58.82 -39.62
N LYS A 496 18.84 59.14 -40.44
CA LYS A 496 19.01 59.41 -41.87
C LYS A 496 19.69 60.74 -42.17
N ARG A 497 19.57 61.74 -41.29
CA ARG A 497 20.21 63.06 -41.41
C ARG A 497 21.68 63.00 -41.00
N GLN A 498 21.98 62.23 -39.96
CA GLN A 498 23.34 62.06 -39.48
C GLN A 498 24.13 61.12 -40.39
N GLN A 499 25.27 61.60 -40.88
CA GLN A 499 26.21 60.78 -41.65
C GLN A 499 27.33 60.34 -40.71
N PRO A 500 27.34 59.08 -40.25
CA PRO A 500 28.45 58.59 -39.44
C PRO A 500 29.74 58.62 -40.27
N VAL A 501 30.88 58.78 -39.60
CA VAL A 501 32.18 58.64 -40.26
C VAL A 501 32.29 57.23 -40.85
N LEU A 502 32.64 57.14 -42.13
CA LEU A 502 32.48 55.88 -42.89
C LEU A 502 33.72 55.01 -42.93
N ARG A 503 34.93 55.58 -42.96
CA ARG A 503 36.16 54.80 -43.22
C ARG A 503 37.14 54.85 -42.06
N ALA A 504 37.54 56.07 -41.69
CA ALA A 504 38.54 56.26 -40.65
C ALA A 504 38.37 57.60 -39.95
N PHE A 505 38.75 57.65 -38.67
CA PHE A 505 38.86 58.92 -37.95
C PHE A 505 40.07 58.93 -37.02
N ARG A 506 40.57 60.13 -36.75
CA ARG A 506 41.54 60.43 -35.71
C ARG A 506 40.80 60.98 -34.49
N GLY A 507 41.11 60.45 -33.32
CA GLY A 507 40.66 61.05 -32.07
C GLY A 507 41.38 62.37 -31.79
N THR A 508 40.76 63.27 -31.05
CA THR A 508 41.41 64.47 -30.48
C THR A 508 41.26 64.48 -28.96
N GLY A 509 41.91 65.40 -28.24
CA GLY A 509 41.83 65.43 -26.77
C GLY A 509 42.40 64.15 -26.14
N ALA A 510 41.62 63.46 -25.30
CA ALA A 510 42.07 62.24 -24.62
C ALA A 510 42.38 61.06 -25.57
N LEU A 511 41.92 61.12 -26.82
CA LEU A 511 42.23 60.13 -27.86
C LEU A 511 43.11 60.70 -28.99
N ASN A 512 43.85 61.78 -28.76
CA ASN A 512 44.71 62.45 -29.77
C ASN A 512 45.67 61.49 -30.52
N ASN A 513 46.06 60.41 -29.85
CA ASN A 513 47.00 59.43 -30.35
C ASN A 513 46.34 58.20 -31.00
N PHE A 514 45.01 58.15 -31.07
CA PHE A 514 44.27 57.02 -31.63
C PHE A 514 43.76 57.31 -33.05
N ILE A 515 43.95 56.33 -33.93
CA ILE A 515 43.44 56.32 -35.29
C ILE A 515 42.57 55.07 -35.46
N PHE A 516 41.30 55.27 -35.77
CA PHE A 516 40.32 54.19 -35.96
C PHE A 516 40.12 53.94 -37.45
N LEU A 517 40.19 52.68 -37.86
CA LEU A 517 40.16 52.23 -39.25
C LEU A 517 39.09 51.15 -39.41
N ALA A 518 38.21 51.27 -40.39
CA ALA A 518 37.13 50.31 -40.64
C ALA A 518 37.26 49.53 -41.95
N ASP A 519 38.15 49.93 -42.85
CA ASP A 519 38.36 49.25 -44.13
C ASP A 519 38.80 47.79 -43.91
N ASP A 520 38.29 46.88 -44.74
CA ASP A 520 38.61 45.45 -44.65
C ASP A 520 40.08 45.14 -44.97
N THR A 521 40.79 46.05 -45.65
CA THR A 521 42.21 45.89 -45.98
C THR A 521 42.96 47.18 -45.67
N ILE A 522 43.86 47.12 -44.70
CA ILE A 522 44.71 48.23 -44.28
C ILE A 522 46.15 47.98 -44.73
N GLN A 523 46.75 48.91 -45.48
CA GLN A 523 48.15 48.78 -45.91
C GLN A 523 49.12 49.33 -44.87
N LEU A 524 50.20 48.60 -44.61
CA LEU A 524 51.35 49.08 -43.84
C LEU A 524 52.35 49.65 -44.83
N ALA A 525 52.76 50.91 -44.73
CA ALA A 525 53.65 51.51 -45.72
C ALA A 525 54.48 52.68 -45.18
N ARG A 526 55.52 53.06 -45.91
CA ARG A 526 56.33 54.25 -45.60
C ARG A 526 55.65 55.58 -45.98
N ASN A 527 54.81 55.53 -46.99
CA ASN A 527 54.04 56.64 -47.51
C ASN A 527 52.69 56.10 -47.97
N THR A 528 51.70 56.96 -48.14
CA THR A 528 50.38 56.57 -48.65
C THR A 528 49.86 57.57 -49.67
N GLU A 529 48.93 57.09 -50.50
CA GLU A 529 48.02 57.91 -51.33
C GLU A 529 46.61 57.97 -50.72
N ASP A 530 46.31 57.12 -49.72
CA ASP A 530 45.03 56.99 -49.01
C ASP A 530 45.32 56.77 -47.52
N GLU A 531 45.17 57.81 -46.71
CA GLU A 531 45.40 57.75 -45.26
C GLU A 531 44.33 56.92 -44.54
N ALA A 532 43.09 56.91 -45.03
CA ALA A 532 41.99 56.16 -44.43
C ALA A 532 42.16 54.64 -44.54
N ALA A 533 42.93 54.17 -45.53
CA ALA A 533 43.23 52.76 -45.76
C ALA A 533 44.67 52.34 -45.38
N SER A 534 45.42 53.19 -44.67
CA SER A 534 46.86 52.93 -44.46
C SER A 534 47.39 53.31 -43.08
N ILE A 535 48.29 52.47 -42.58
CA ILE A 535 49.19 52.77 -41.47
C ILE A 535 50.52 53.24 -42.07
N VAL A 536 50.80 54.53 -41.91
CA VAL A 536 52.01 55.16 -42.42
C VAL A 536 53.03 55.29 -41.29
N LEU A 537 54.24 54.81 -41.54
CA LEU A 537 55.37 54.86 -40.63
C LEU A 537 56.58 55.44 -41.38
N GLY A 538 57.21 56.50 -40.90
CA GLY A 538 58.29 57.18 -41.62
C GLY A 538 59.63 56.44 -41.62
N PHE A 539 59.66 55.15 -41.26
CA PHE A 539 60.87 54.35 -41.27
C PHE A 539 61.30 54.03 -42.72
N LYS A 540 62.47 54.55 -43.12
CA LYS A 540 62.98 54.48 -44.50
C LYS A 540 63.14 53.05 -45.03
N ARG A 541 63.33 52.06 -44.15
CA ARG A 541 63.44 50.64 -44.50
C ARG A 541 62.11 49.96 -44.80
N ILE A 542 60.98 50.58 -44.47
CA ILE A 542 59.66 50.14 -44.89
C ILE A 542 59.49 50.46 -46.39
N SER A 543 58.93 49.53 -47.13
CA SER A 543 58.63 49.73 -48.55
C SER A 543 57.49 50.73 -48.73
N ARG A 544 57.41 51.30 -49.93
CA ARG A 544 56.34 52.25 -50.29
C ARG A 544 54.97 51.55 -50.32
N PHE A 545 53.91 52.36 -50.40
CA PHE A 545 52.53 51.91 -50.60
C PHE A 545 52.42 50.78 -51.66
N LYS A 546 51.51 49.82 -51.44
CA LYS A 546 51.28 48.60 -52.25
C LYS A 546 52.46 47.61 -52.35
N LYS A 547 53.59 47.87 -51.71
CA LYS A 547 54.77 46.98 -51.77
C LYS A 547 55.17 46.36 -50.44
N GLN A 548 54.75 46.92 -49.31
CA GLN A 548 55.20 46.44 -48.00
C GLN A 548 54.32 45.29 -47.49
N SER A 549 53.23 45.58 -46.79
CA SER A 549 52.36 44.56 -46.21
C SER A 549 50.92 45.07 -46.17
N ALA A 550 49.96 44.16 -46.05
CA ALA A 550 48.57 44.50 -45.77
C ALA A 550 48.05 43.67 -44.60
N ILE A 551 47.19 44.28 -43.78
CA ILE A 551 46.36 43.60 -42.80
C ILE A 551 44.96 43.48 -43.38
N THR A 552 44.49 42.25 -43.52
CA THR A 552 43.16 41.94 -44.07
C THR A 552 42.27 41.39 -42.96
N LYS A 553 41.06 41.92 -42.88
CA LYS A 553 39.99 41.45 -42.01
C LYS A 553 39.20 40.35 -42.73
N SER A 554 38.85 39.29 -42.01
CA SER A 554 38.05 38.19 -42.54
C SER A 554 37.25 37.54 -41.41
N GLY A 555 35.97 37.88 -41.32
CA GLY A 555 35.16 37.53 -40.15
C GLY A 555 35.67 38.24 -38.90
N ASN A 556 35.87 37.49 -37.82
CA ASN A 556 36.43 38.01 -36.55
C ASN A 556 37.97 38.00 -36.50
N ASP A 557 38.63 37.53 -37.56
CA ASP A 557 40.07 37.34 -37.60
C ASP A 557 40.76 38.39 -38.48
N PHE A 558 42.02 38.67 -38.15
CA PHE A 558 42.92 39.51 -38.95
C PHE A 558 44.10 38.70 -39.47
N TYR A 559 44.60 39.08 -40.65
CA TYR A 559 45.70 38.40 -41.32
C TYR A 559 46.70 39.41 -41.86
N VAL A 560 47.99 39.20 -41.66
CA VAL A 560 49.05 39.96 -42.33
C VAL A 560 49.51 39.25 -43.59
N THR A 561 49.77 40.00 -44.65
CA THR A 561 50.28 39.52 -45.94
C THR A 561 51.44 40.40 -46.39
N ASP A 562 52.56 39.80 -46.83
CA ASP A 562 53.65 40.54 -47.45
C ASP A 562 53.35 40.81 -48.94
N LEU A 563 53.44 42.07 -49.37
CA LEU A 563 53.12 42.50 -50.75
C LEU A 563 54.36 42.59 -51.65
N GLY A 564 55.40 41.81 -51.34
CA GLY A 564 56.69 41.85 -52.05
C GLY A 564 57.63 42.92 -51.51
N SER A 565 57.73 43.01 -50.18
CA SER A 565 58.53 44.04 -49.54
C SER A 565 60.03 43.85 -49.77
N ALA A 566 60.76 44.96 -49.92
CA ALA A 566 62.20 44.91 -50.19
C ALA A 566 62.97 44.25 -49.02
N ASN A 567 62.52 44.50 -47.80
CA ASN A 567 63.17 44.10 -46.55
C ASN A 567 62.41 42.99 -45.79
N GLY A 568 61.33 42.46 -46.37
CA GLY A 568 60.50 41.43 -45.76
C GLY A 568 59.51 41.96 -44.72
N THR A 569 58.52 41.12 -44.45
CA THR A 569 57.60 41.21 -43.30
C THR A 569 57.83 39.96 -42.45
N ARG A 570 57.85 40.11 -41.13
CA ARG A 570 57.90 38.97 -40.21
C ARG A 570 56.75 39.05 -39.22
N TYR A 571 56.21 37.91 -38.84
CA TYR A 571 55.20 37.78 -37.80
C TYR A 571 55.70 36.80 -36.73
N ASN A 572 55.73 37.22 -35.46
CA ASN A 572 56.29 36.45 -34.34
C ASN A 572 57.68 35.87 -34.63
N GLY A 573 58.53 36.66 -35.31
CA GLY A 573 59.87 36.26 -35.68
C GLY A 573 59.97 35.37 -36.92
N MET A 574 58.87 34.84 -37.47
CA MET A 574 58.84 34.05 -38.71
C MET A 574 58.65 34.95 -39.92
N ALA A 575 59.33 34.65 -41.04
CA ALA A 575 59.13 35.39 -42.28
C ALA A 575 57.73 35.11 -42.85
N VAL A 576 57.03 36.16 -43.27
CA VAL A 576 55.76 36.02 -44.00
C VAL A 576 56.11 35.91 -45.48
N ASP A 577 55.81 34.76 -46.08
CA ASP A 577 56.01 34.56 -47.51
C ASP A 577 55.19 35.56 -48.32
N ARG A 578 55.72 35.94 -49.49
CA ARG A 578 55.03 36.88 -50.39
C ARG A 578 53.64 36.35 -50.72
N GLU A 579 52.63 37.21 -50.57
CA GLU A 579 51.21 36.93 -50.82
C GLU A 579 50.60 35.83 -49.92
N ALA A 580 51.37 35.27 -48.97
CA ALA A 580 50.84 34.36 -47.97
C ALA A 580 50.10 35.12 -46.86
N ARG A 581 48.92 34.62 -46.50
CA ARG A 581 48.11 35.16 -45.39
C ARG A 581 48.49 34.45 -44.10
N VAL A 582 48.99 35.22 -43.13
CA VAL A 582 49.31 34.72 -41.79
C VAL A 582 48.35 35.34 -40.79
N LYS A 583 47.61 34.49 -40.07
CA LYS A 583 46.64 34.93 -39.05
C LYS A 583 47.38 35.66 -37.92
N LEU A 584 46.85 36.81 -37.53
CA LEU A 584 47.30 37.57 -36.37
C LEU A 584 46.63 37.02 -35.11
N GLU A 585 47.43 36.77 -34.09
CA GLU A 585 47.02 36.32 -32.78
C GLU A 585 47.09 37.49 -31.80
N HIS A 586 46.39 37.36 -30.68
CA HIS A 586 46.53 38.29 -29.56
C HIS A 586 47.99 38.32 -29.09
N GLU A 587 48.52 39.50 -28.82
CA GLU A 587 49.92 39.75 -28.43
C GLU A 587 50.97 39.43 -29.50
N GLY A 588 50.55 39.16 -30.74
CA GLY A 588 51.45 38.95 -31.87
C GLY A 588 52.29 40.20 -32.20
N VAL A 589 53.41 40.00 -32.91
CA VAL A 589 54.31 41.10 -33.32
C VAL A 589 54.57 41.04 -34.82
N ILE A 590 54.22 42.11 -35.52
CA ILE A 590 54.52 42.32 -36.94
C ILE A 590 55.78 43.17 -37.05
N ALA A 591 56.88 42.59 -37.52
CA ALA A 591 58.14 43.30 -37.73
C ALA A 591 58.29 43.72 -39.20
N LEU A 592 58.56 45.01 -39.43
CA LEU A 592 58.62 45.64 -40.76
C LEU A 592 60.01 46.18 -41.05
N GLY A 593 60.53 46.01 -42.27
CA GLY A 593 61.80 46.65 -42.67
C GLY A 593 63.07 46.00 -42.08
N GLY A 594 63.00 44.74 -41.65
CA GLY A 594 64.13 43.98 -41.09
C GLY A 594 65.17 43.51 -42.12
N SER A 595 66.07 42.61 -41.71
CA SER A 595 66.92 41.87 -42.67
C SER A 595 66.24 40.57 -43.08
N LYS A 596 66.29 40.21 -44.37
CA LYS A 596 65.83 38.90 -44.86
C LYS A 596 66.53 37.73 -44.16
N THR A 597 67.78 37.92 -43.73
CA THR A 597 68.65 36.88 -43.16
C THR A 597 68.49 36.66 -41.65
N GLY A 598 67.51 37.29 -40.99
CA GLY A 598 67.15 36.94 -39.59
C GLY A 598 67.63 37.89 -38.50
N GLY A 599 67.73 39.20 -38.77
CA GLY A 599 67.85 40.22 -37.72
C GLY A 599 66.49 40.79 -37.33
N GLY A 600 66.23 40.96 -36.03
CA GLY A 600 65.02 41.64 -35.54
C GLY A 600 64.88 43.04 -36.15
N SER A 601 63.63 43.45 -36.46
CA SER A 601 63.39 44.83 -36.90
C SER A 601 63.07 45.72 -35.71
N ILE A 602 63.63 46.93 -35.74
CA ILE A 602 63.37 47.98 -34.76
C ILE A 602 61.96 48.57 -34.95
N CYS A 603 61.38 48.43 -36.15
CA CYS A 603 60.00 48.81 -36.42
C CYS A 603 59.13 47.56 -36.31
N SER A 604 58.54 47.37 -35.13
CA SER A 604 57.70 46.23 -34.82
C SER A 604 56.37 46.72 -34.23
N LEU A 605 55.26 46.32 -34.84
CA LEU A 605 53.91 46.58 -34.34
C LEU A 605 53.45 45.42 -33.45
N GLN A 606 53.13 45.74 -32.20
CA GLN A 606 52.47 44.84 -31.26
C GLN A 606 50.97 44.83 -31.55
N CYS A 607 50.44 43.62 -31.72
CA CYS A 607 49.02 43.32 -31.86
C CYS A 607 48.42 43.11 -30.48
N MET A 608 47.41 43.89 -30.12
CA MET A 608 46.65 43.73 -28.88
C MET A 608 45.20 43.51 -29.27
N GLY A 609 44.58 42.45 -28.75
CA GLY A 609 43.15 42.22 -28.88
C GLY A 609 42.63 41.65 -27.57
N SER A 610 41.42 42.04 -27.20
CA SER A 610 40.72 41.44 -26.07
C SER A 610 39.99 40.20 -26.57
N ASN A 611 39.89 39.15 -25.76
CA ASN A 611 39.06 37.99 -26.08
C ASN A 611 37.59 38.37 -26.33
N GLU A 612 37.15 39.51 -25.82
CA GLU A 612 35.77 40.00 -25.95
C GLU A 612 35.57 40.93 -27.16
N SER A 613 36.66 41.43 -27.76
CA SER A 613 36.63 42.36 -28.88
C SER A 613 37.07 41.65 -30.15
N SER A 614 36.27 41.74 -31.21
CA SER A 614 36.69 41.26 -32.53
C SER A 614 37.63 42.24 -33.24
N SER A 615 37.99 43.36 -32.62
CA SER A 615 38.85 44.41 -33.16
C SER A 615 40.33 44.22 -32.79
N LEU A 616 41.23 44.79 -33.59
CA LEU A 616 42.67 44.72 -33.41
C LEU A 616 43.26 46.09 -33.10
N VAL A 617 43.97 46.21 -31.98
CA VAL A 617 44.72 47.42 -31.61
C VAL A 617 46.19 47.20 -31.89
N LEU A 618 46.80 48.13 -32.62
CA LEU A 618 48.21 48.10 -33.02
C LEU A 618 48.96 49.27 -32.38
N ARG A 619 50.12 48.97 -31.79
CA ARG A 619 51.06 49.97 -31.27
C ARG A 619 52.48 49.58 -31.64
N LEU A 620 53.37 50.55 -31.79
CA LEU A 620 54.80 50.21 -31.93
C LEU A 620 55.36 49.69 -30.61
N LYS A 621 56.04 48.55 -30.68
CA LYS A 621 56.72 47.90 -29.56
C LYS A 621 57.95 48.73 -29.19
N ARG A 622 58.03 49.17 -27.93
CA ARG A 622 59.16 49.97 -27.42
C ARG A 622 60.35 49.14 -26.94
N ASP A 623 60.15 47.84 -26.73
CA ASP A 623 61.19 46.94 -26.23
C ASP A 623 62.34 46.84 -27.23
N GLY A 624 63.53 47.28 -26.82
CA GLY A 624 64.74 47.25 -27.65
C GLY A 624 65.19 48.61 -28.17
N LEU A 625 64.33 49.65 -28.14
CA LEU A 625 64.72 51.01 -28.53
C LEU A 625 65.84 51.58 -27.64
N ALA A 626 65.82 51.25 -26.35
CA ALA A 626 66.80 51.73 -25.37
C ALA A 626 68.27 51.33 -25.68
N PHE A 627 68.47 50.39 -26.60
CA PHE A 627 69.79 49.89 -26.98
C PHE A 627 70.25 50.35 -28.36
N ILE A 628 69.51 51.25 -29.01
CA ILE A 628 69.81 51.74 -30.36
C ILE A 628 70.48 53.12 -30.28
N ASP A 629 71.56 53.32 -31.03
CA ASP A 629 72.20 54.64 -31.19
C ASP A 629 71.27 55.59 -31.99
N ASP A 630 70.80 56.63 -31.29
CA ASP A 630 69.82 57.61 -31.74
C ASP A 630 70.25 58.35 -33.01
N THR A 631 71.55 58.59 -33.19
CA THR A 631 72.07 59.41 -34.29
C THR A 631 71.84 58.80 -35.69
N SER A 632 72.03 57.50 -35.84
CA SER A 632 71.79 56.80 -37.12
C SER A 632 70.30 56.50 -37.36
N THR A 633 69.54 56.44 -36.28
CA THR A 633 68.15 55.99 -36.28
C THR A 633 67.22 57.14 -36.64
N GLY A 634 67.46 58.36 -36.13
CA GLY A 634 66.72 59.56 -36.55
C GLY A 634 66.84 59.85 -38.05
N GLN A 635 68.01 59.59 -38.67
CA GLN A 635 68.15 59.71 -40.12
C GLN A 635 67.34 58.66 -40.89
N SER A 636 67.20 57.47 -40.32
CA SER A 636 66.48 56.34 -40.92
C SER A 636 64.98 56.37 -40.63
N TRP A 637 64.54 57.05 -39.58
CA TRP A 637 63.15 57.14 -39.13
C TRP A 637 62.83 58.54 -38.61
N PRO A 638 62.63 59.54 -39.50
CA PRO A 638 62.46 60.93 -39.09
C PRO A 638 61.20 61.20 -38.26
N SER A 639 60.15 60.40 -38.40
CA SER A 639 58.88 60.51 -37.65
C SER A 639 58.81 59.54 -36.47
N MET A 640 59.94 59.07 -35.94
CA MET A 640 59.97 58.03 -34.90
C MET A 640 59.08 58.38 -33.71
N ASP A 641 59.30 59.55 -33.10
CA ASP A 641 58.58 59.95 -31.89
C ASP A 641 57.06 60.02 -32.14
N GLU A 642 56.66 60.66 -33.25
CA GLU A 642 55.26 60.76 -33.67
C GLU A 642 54.64 59.39 -33.91
N ASP A 643 55.36 58.47 -34.55
CA ASP A 643 54.86 57.13 -34.84
C ASP A 643 54.73 56.28 -33.56
N PHE A 644 55.61 56.45 -32.56
CA PHE A 644 55.56 55.75 -31.27
C PHE A 644 54.47 56.26 -30.32
N GLU A 645 53.92 57.43 -30.60
CA GLU A 645 52.75 57.95 -29.90
C GLU A 645 51.44 57.39 -30.47
N LYS A 646 51.41 57.05 -31.77
CA LYS A 646 50.22 56.56 -32.45
C LYS A 646 49.80 55.16 -31.98
N THR A 647 48.48 54.99 -31.91
CA THR A 647 47.77 53.72 -31.72
C THR A 647 46.74 53.58 -32.83
N TRP A 648 46.79 52.49 -33.57
CA TRP A 648 45.79 52.20 -34.61
C TRP A 648 44.79 51.17 -34.09
N VAL A 649 43.51 51.39 -34.35
CA VAL A 649 42.41 50.51 -33.94
C VAL A 649 41.66 50.08 -35.19
N LEU A 650 41.85 48.83 -35.60
CA LEU A 650 41.14 48.23 -36.71
C LEU A 650 39.83 47.66 -36.16
N VAL A 651 38.74 48.37 -36.43
CA VAL A 651 37.43 48.09 -35.86
C VAL A 651 36.77 46.93 -36.60
N ASN A 652 36.39 45.93 -35.83
CA ASN A 652 35.64 44.79 -36.29
C ASN A 652 34.66 44.38 -35.19
N GLY A 653 33.37 44.42 -35.52
CA GLY A 653 32.30 44.34 -34.55
C GLY A 653 32.31 45.56 -33.63
N HIS A 654 32.94 45.40 -32.46
CA HIS A 654 32.94 46.38 -31.38
C HIS A 654 34.31 46.51 -30.68
N VAL A 655 34.57 47.70 -30.14
CA VAL A 655 35.73 48.04 -29.31
C VAL A 655 35.20 48.58 -27.98
N PRO A 656 35.43 47.89 -26.85
CA PRO A 656 35.05 48.43 -25.55
C PRO A 656 35.93 49.65 -25.22
N ILE A 657 35.33 50.65 -24.59
CA ILE A 657 36.00 51.85 -24.09
C ILE A 657 35.67 52.00 -22.61
N GLY A 658 36.70 52.02 -21.79
CA GLY A 658 36.57 52.20 -20.35
C GLY A 658 37.45 53.31 -19.81
N VAL A 659 37.37 53.53 -18.51
CA VAL A 659 38.28 54.41 -17.77
C VAL A 659 39.12 53.56 -16.82
N ASN A 660 40.44 53.66 -16.96
CA ASN A 660 41.36 52.93 -16.08
C ASN A 660 41.44 53.59 -14.70
N LYS A 661 42.14 52.94 -13.76
CA LYS A 661 42.32 53.45 -12.38
C LYS A 661 43.04 54.80 -12.29
N ASN A 662 43.70 55.24 -13.36
CA ASN A 662 44.41 56.52 -13.43
C ASN A 662 43.54 57.62 -14.06
N GLY A 663 42.27 57.35 -14.37
CA GLY A 663 41.40 58.32 -15.03
C GLY A 663 41.77 58.58 -16.49
N GLN A 664 42.35 57.59 -17.18
CA GLN A 664 42.64 57.65 -18.62
C GLN A 664 41.74 56.68 -19.39
N LEU A 665 41.44 57.02 -20.65
CA LEU A 665 40.67 56.13 -21.52
C LEU A 665 41.46 54.87 -21.87
N ASP A 666 40.82 53.73 -21.67
CA ASP A 666 41.31 52.40 -22.05
C ASP A 666 40.50 51.89 -23.23
N VAL A 667 41.04 52.07 -24.43
CA VAL A 667 40.44 51.62 -25.70
C VAL A 667 40.85 50.18 -25.95
N GLY A 668 39.88 49.27 -25.95
CA GLY A 668 40.06 47.84 -26.09
C GLY A 668 40.01 47.05 -24.78
N GLY A 669 39.92 47.72 -23.62
CA GLY A 669 39.71 47.09 -22.32
C GLY A 669 40.92 46.30 -21.80
N PHE A 670 42.14 46.70 -22.12
CA PHE A 670 43.36 45.94 -21.79
C PHE A 670 43.85 46.14 -20.35
N GLN A 671 43.38 47.19 -19.68
CA GLN A 671 43.89 47.61 -18.38
C GLN A 671 42.91 47.29 -17.23
N ASN A 672 42.01 46.32 -17.44
CA ASN A 672 40.93 46.00 -16.51
C ASN A 672 40.13 47.25 -16.11
N SER A 673 39.86 48.11 -17.08
CA SER A 673 39.04 49.30 -16.91
C SER A 673 37.56 48.94 -16.74
N GLU A 674 36.81 49.81 -16.07
CA GLU A 674 35.35 49.73 -16.06
C GLU A 674 34.84 50.12 -17.46
N LEU A 675 34.09 49.22 -18.09
CA LEU A 675 33.58 49.45 -19.44
C LEU A 675 32.38 50.39 -19.39
N LEU A 676 32.52 51.58 -19.96
CA LEU A 676 31.51 52.64 -19.90
C LEU A 676 30.86 52.92 -21.26
N ALA A 677 31.55 52.59 -22.36
CA ALA A 677 31.02 52.71 -23.70
C ALA A 677 31.57 51.62 -24.62
N GLN A 678 30.96 51.48 -25.78
CA GLN A 678 31.37 50.53 -26.81
C GLN A 678 31.30 51.21 -28.17
N LEU A 679 32.43 51.35 -28.84
CA LEU A 679 32.52 51.76 -30.24
C LEU A 679 32.18 50.57 -31.13
N SER A 680 31.46 50.79 -32.22
CA SER A 680 31.12 49.75 -33.20
C SER A 680 31.15 50.31 -34.62
N TYR A 681 31.24 49.41 -35.60
CA TYR A 681 31.20 49.77 -37.01
C TYR A 681 30.10 49.00 -37.75
N GLN A 682 29.12 49.73 -38.30
CA GLN A 682 27.98 49.19 -39.05
C GLN A 682 27.65 50.14 -40.22
N ASN A 683 28.42 50.08 -41.31
CA ASN A 683 28.38 51.08 -42.40
C ASN A 683 28.60 52.52 -41.90
N GLY A 684 29.46 52.67 -40.90
CA GLY A 684 29.70 53.90 -40.17
C GLY A 684 30.09 53.62 -38.73
N PHE A 685 30.79 54.56 -38.09
CA PHE A 685 31.12 54.46 -36.67
C PHE A 685 29.95 54.87 -35.78
N TYR A 686 29.68 54.05 -34.76
CA TYR A 686 28.66 54.28 -33.73
C TYR A 686 29.26 54.06 -32.34
N ILE A 687 28.72 54.74 -31.34
CA ILE A 687 29.06 54.51 -29.93
C ILE A 687 27.80 54.17 -29.14
N THR A 688 27.92 53.20 -28.24
CA THR A 688 26.84 52.73 -27.37
C THR A 688 27.27 52.89 -25.92
N PRO A 689 26.43 53.49 -25.04
CA PRO A 689 26.72 53.54 -23.62
C PRO A 689 26.60 52.15 -22.98
N MET A 690 27.42 51.88 -21.96
CA MET A 690 27.34 50.67 -21.14
C MET A 690 26.87 51.06 -19.73
N GLY A 691 26.08 50.18 -19.08
CA GLY A 691 25.62 50.43 -17.70
C GLY A 691 24.56 51.52 -17.53
N VAL A 692 23.76 51.78 -18.57
CA VAL A 692 22.70 52.80 -18.54
C VAL A 692 21.65 52.50 -17.47
N THR A 693 21.26 53.53 -16.71
CA THR A 693 20.12 53.51 -15.78
C THR A 693 19.01 54.43 -16.31
N MET A 694 17.82 54.40 -15.70
CA MET A 694 16.71 55.27 -16.12
C MET A 694 17.05 56.78 -16.06
N ASP A 695 17.96 57.16 -15.17
CA ASP A 695 18.25 58.56 -14.89
C ASP A 695 19.65 59.00 -15.31
N ALA A 696 20.61 58.08 -15.41
CA ALA A 696 22.01 58.40 -15.63
C ALA A 696 22.69 57.51 -16.69
N THR A 697 23.62 58.12 -17.40
CA THR A 697 24.55 57.53 -18.36
C THR A 697 25.89 58.25 -18.24
N GLU A 698 26.99 57.52 -18.44
CA GLU A 698 28.34 58.10 -18.42
C GLU A 698 28.78 58.59 -19.81
N LEU A 699 27.97 58.39 -20.84
CA LEU A 699 28.29 58.81 -22.22
C LEU A 699 27.56 60.10 -22.57
N THR A 700 28.32 61.10 -23.05
CA THR A 700 27.77 62.33 -23.61
C THR A 700 28.29 62.58 -25.02
N ILE A 701 27.48 63.21 -25.87
CA ILE A 701 27.92 63.76 -27.16
C ILE A 701 27.49 65.21 -27.23
N ASN A 702 28.46 66.10 -27.48
CA ASN A 702 28.31 67.55 -27.44
C ASN A 702 27.70 68.05 -26.12
N GLY A 703 28.05 67.38 -25.01
CA GLY A 703 27.52 67.69 -23.67
C GLY A 703 26.11 67.17 -23.38
N VAL A 704 25.53 66.37 -24.28
CA VAL A 704 24.20 65.76 -24.11
C VAL A 704 24.35 64.29 -23.77
N ASP A 705 23.75 63.85 -22.66
CA ASP A 705 23.67 62.46 -22.21
C ASP A 705 23.09 61.53 -23.28
N GLN A 706 23.70 60.36 -23.49
CA GLN A 706 23.26 59.38 -24.49
C GLN A 706 22.87 58.06 -23.82
N TYR A 707 21.66 57.58 -24.11
CA TYR A 707 21.05 56.41 -23.47
C TYR A 707 21.01 55.16 -24.36
N SER A 708 21.40 55.28 -25.64
CA SER A 708 21.46 54.18 -26.60
C SER A 708 22.54 54.42 -27.66
N THR A 709 22.63 53.54 -28.65
CA THR A 709 23.58 53.61 -29.76
C THR A 709 23.34 54.84 -30.63
N VAL A 710 24.38 55.63 -30.84
CA VAL A 710 24.34 56.88 -31.63
C VAL A 710 25.52 56.95 -32.62
N PRO A 711 25.33 57.54 -33.81
CA PRO A 711 26.39 57.64 -34.80
C PRO A 711 27.46 58.66 -34.38
N LEU A 712 28.70 58.38 -34.73
CA LEU A 712 29.81 59.29 -34.56
C LEU A 712 30.00 60.11 -35.82
N VAL A 713 29.79 61.42 -35.72
CA VAL A 713 29.90 62.37 -36.84
C VAL A 713 31.18 63.21 -36.72
N GLU A 714 31.64 63.79 -37.84
CA GLU A 714 32.82 64.67 -37.86
C GLU A 714 32.62 65.85 -36.88
N ASN A 715 33.67 66.17 -36.10
CA ASN A 715 33.69 67.20 -35.06
C ASN A 715 32.79 66.94 -33.83
N ALA A 716 32.19 65.76 -33.68
CA ALA A 716 31.51 65.40 -32.45
C ALA A 716 32.49 65.42 -31.26
N ASN A 717 32.09 66.03 -30.15
CA ASN A 717 32.81 66.00 -28.88
C ASN A 717 32.17 64.95 -27.97
N VAL A 718 32.84 63.82 -27.78
CA VAL A 718 32.35 62.69 -26.99
C VAL A 718 32.93 62.77 -25.59
N GLY A 719 32.07 62.71 -24.58
CA GLY A 719 32.46 62.57 -23.17
C GLY A 719 32.17 61.17 -22.67
N ILE A 720 33.14 60.54 -22.00
CA ILE A 720 32.95 59.30 -21.23
C ILE A 720 33.39 59.60 -19.80
N SER A 721 32.42 59.60 -18.89
CA SER A 721 32.58 60.14 -17.54
C SER A 721 33.12 61.59 -17.60
N ALA A 722 34.19 61.90 -16.86
CA ALA A 722 34.80 63.23 -16.87
C ALA A 722 35.77 63.50 -18.06
N ILE A 723 35.98 62.54 -18.96
CA ILE A 723 37.00 62.62 -20.02
C ILE A 723 36.36 62.91 -21.37
N THR A 724 36.88 63.90 -22.09
CA THR A 724 36.36 64.30 -23.42
C THR A 724 37.38 64.09 -24.53
N PHE A 725 36.88 63.73 -25.72
CA PHE A 725 37.64 63.61 -26.94
C PHE A 725 36.80 64.02 -28.15
N GLY A 726 37.45 64.57 -29.19
CA GLY A 726 36.78 64.89 -30.44
C GLY A 726 37.06 63.87 -31.54
N ILE A 727 36.32 64.00 -32.64
CA ILE A 727 36.42 63.12 -33.81
C ILE A 727 36.78 63.94 -35.03
N GLN A 728 37.86 63.57 -35.72
CA GLN A 728 38.28 64.17 -36.98
C GLN A 728 38.33 63.09 -38.07
N GLU A 729 37.47 63.20 -39.07
CA GLU A 729 37.44 62.23 -40.18
C GLU A 729 38.75 62.30 -40.98
N ILE A 730 39.27 61.13 -41.36
CA ILE A 730 40.42 60.98 -42.27
C ILE A 730 39.84 60.70 -43.66
N LYS A 731 40.13 61.58 -44.62
CA LYS A 731 39.55 61.55 -45.96
C LYS A 731 40.41 60.83 -46.98
#